data_AF-A0A517L0E8-F1
#
_entry.id   AF-A0A517L0E8-F1
#
_cell.length_a   1.000
_cell.length_b   1.000
_cell.length_c   1.000
_cell.angle_alpha   90.00
_cell.angle_beta   90.00
_cell.angle_gamma   90.00
#
_symmetry.space_group_name_H-M   'P 1'
#
loop_
_entity.id
_entity.type
_entity.pdbx_description
1 polymer ?
#
loop_
_entity_poly.entity_id
_entity_poly.type
_entity_poly.pdbx_seq_one_letter_code
_entity_poly.pdbx_strand_id
1 'polypeptide(L)'
;MRLINTHTIELHEFDASRIPKYAILSHSWNENDREVSFKEFQPGQMNDKIKQFCAQARQDGLKFGWVDTICINSPKQGKESDEAVKKEHEEAINSMYEWFANAEVCYAYLEDIDIDPALDVDERRNAVQQALLASHWFTSGWTLIELIAPPRVEFYQANWTKFGTKNNMRGIVSKITGIPQDVLTGSKDRNQYTIWERMGWARHRMTKGVEDQAYCLMGLFEVTMKLDYNEKSNAFLRLREEIKRVHGASCLDQPAAPLRLLRIDSLTVESHPRSGGRIPDYAILSHTWDGEEITFQDIQSGGTLAERKRFLMGRKRLSYDKIIGCCELAEKNGFEYVWVDTCCIDRTSSSELQEAICSMWRWYKNAKVCYAYLVDYTAEQDDSLWACKWFGRGWTLQELIAPEIVEFYDVEWNKIGTKASLCKEIALITQIDTHILLGADPRKRSIAERMSWAASRATSRLEDVAYCLMGLFDVNMPMLYGEGTRAFIRLQEEIIRRTEDYTIFAWTADPLNNMPRGLFASFPADFKLSGRSFHAPDGFQKPKHGDAGSRYVRVNDQHEQPPSLTSRGLLINLPRMSMVKKTELGPDKYLAWICSIESDPTLSGVTEELMVCIKVQQLQDSKPEKFVRLRPRHLFIRPRKLFEEKFSPKTMYCLSAGKPENSQ
;
A
#
# COMPACT_ATOMS: atom_id res chain seq x y z
N MET A 1 17.69 -33.38 -1.30
CA MET A 1 17.21 -32.76 -2.57
C MET A 1 17.07 -33.86 -3.61
N ARG A 2 15.98 -33.86 -4.39
CA ARG A 2 15.81 -34.81 -5.50
C ARG A 2 16.12 -34.14 -6.84
N LEU A 3 16.83 -34.83 -7.72
CA LEU A 3 17.21 -34.36 -9.06
C LEU A 3 16.87 -35.42 -10.11
N ILE A 4 16.45 -34.99 -11.29
CA ILE A 4 16.30 -35.86 -12.46
C ILE A 4 17.64 -36.04 -13.16
N ASN A 5 18.01 -37.28 -13.49
CA ASN A 5 19.13 -37.58 -14.37
C ASN A 5 18.71 -37.30 -15.82
N THR A 6 19.38 -36.37 -16.48
CA THR A 6 19.01 -35.89 -17.82
C THR A 6 19.20 -36.93 -18.92
N HIS A 7 19.92 -38.03 -18.64
CA HIS A 7 20.14 -39.13 -19.57
C HIS A 7 19.17 -40.28 -19.33
N THR A 8 19.05 -40.73 -18.08
CA THR A 8 18.21 -41.90 -17.72
C THR A 8 16.77 -41.55 -17.41
N ILE A 9 16.48 -40.26 -17.16
CA ILE A 9 15.16 -39.75 -16.76
C ILE A 9 14.73 -40.26 -15.36
N GLU A 10 15.65 -40.84 -14.60
CA GLU A 10 15.38 -41.32 -13.24
C GLU A 10 15.59 -40.21 -12.21
N LEU A 11 14.80 -40.22 -11.14
CA LEU A 11 14.99 -39.35 -9.98
C LEU A 11 16.04 -39.94 -9.04
N HIS A 12 16.98 -39.12 -8.61
CA HIS A 12 18.01 -39.45 -7.63
C HIS A 12 17.92 -38.50 -6.45
N GLU A 13 18.14 -39.03 -5.25
CA GLU A 13 18.17 -38.25 -4.02
C GLU A 13 19.61 -37.99 -3.57
N PHE A 14 19.86 -36.76 -3.14
CA PHE A 14 21.15 -36.28 -2.70
C PHE A 14 21.05 -35.56 -1.35
N ASP A 15 22.03 -35.84 -0.49
CA ASP A 15 22.27 -35.08 0.73
C ASP A 15 22.83 -33.68 0.41
N ALA A 16 22.57 -32.71 1.29
CA ALA A 16 23.01 -31.33 1.12
C ALA A 16 24.53 -31.17 0.90
N SER A 17 25.35 -32.08 1.45
CA SER A 17 26.81 -32.04 1.31
C SER A 17 27.35 -32.64 0.01
N ARG A 18 26.51 -33.25 -0.83
CA ARG A 18 26.91 -34.02 -2.01
C ARG A 18 26.05 -33.74 -3.24
N ILE A 19 25.48 -32.55 -3.34
CA ILE A 19 24.67 -32.16 -4.49
C ILE A 19 25.58 -31.98 -5.72
N PRO A 20 25.37 -32.70 -6.84
CA PRO A 20 26.16 -32.54 -8.06
C PRO A 20 25.84 -31.21 -8.75
N LYS A 21 26.52 -30.85 -9.83
CA LYS A 21 26.11 -29.73 -10.69
C LYS A 21 24.77 -30.05 -11.37
N TYR A 22 23.83 -29.09 -11.39
CA TYR A 22 22.51 -29.26 -12.01
C TYR A 22 21.98 -27.98 -12.67
N ALA A 23 21.03 -28.18 -13.60
CA ALA A 23 20.18 -27.11 -14.15
C ALA A 23 18.83 -27.05 -13.43
N ILE A 24 18.15 -25.90 -13.49
CA ILE A 24 16.76 -25.77 -13.05
C ILE A 24 15.87 -25.44 -14.25
N LEU A 25 14.70 -26.06 -14.31
CA LEU A 25 13.57 -25.58 -15.11
C LEU A 25 12.69 -24.67 -14.26
N SER A 26 12.47 -23.45 -14.75
CA SER A 26 11.53 -22.49 -14.19
C SER A 26 10.42 -22.26 -15.23
N HIS A 27 9.16 -22.36 -14.82
CA HIS A 27 8.01 -22.25 -15.72
C HIS A 27 6.77 -21.68 -15.00
N SER A 28 5.82 -21.16 -15.77
CA SER A 28 4.51 -20.75 -15.27
C SER A 28 3.53 -21.93 -15.22
N TRP A 29 2.65 -21.93 -14.23
CA TRP A 29 1.61 -22.95 -14.08
C TRP A 29 0.32 -22.54 -14.80
N ASN A 30 0.15 -22.90 -16.07
CA ASN A 30 -1.08 -22.66 -16.82
C ASN A 30 -2.17 -23.73 -16.56
N GLU A 31 -3.45 -23.31 -16.54
CA GLU A 31 -4.60 -24.21 -16.33
C GLU A 31 -4.78 -25.25 -17.45
N ASN A 32 -4.24 -24.98 -18.64
CA ASN A 32 -4.31 -25.84 -19.80
C ASN A 32 -3.14 -26.85 -19.88
N ASP A 33 -2.09 -26.67 -19.07
CA ASP A 33 -0.93 -27.55 -19.10
C ASP A 33 -1.10 -28.70 -18.10
N ARG A 34 -1.11 -29.93 -18.61
CA ARG A 34 -1.11 -31.13 -17.77
C ARG A 34 0.31 -31.37 -17.27
N GLU A 35 0.70 -30.62 -16.24
CA GLU A 35 1.98 -30.83 -15.57
C GLU A 35 2.03 -32.22 -14.93
N VAL A 36 3.16 -32.90 -15.07
CA VAL A 36 3.37 -34.22 -14.46
C VAL A 36 3.76 -33.99 -13.00
N SER A 37 2.90 -34.38 -12.07
CA SER A 37 3.24 -34.31 -10.65
C SER A 37 4.21 -35.43 -10.25
N PHE A 38 4.92 -35.28 -9.13
CA PHE A 38 5.79 -36.32 -8.57
C PHE A 38 5.11 -37.70 -8.46
N LYS A 39 3.80 -37.75 -8.13
CA LYS A 39 3.05 -39.02 -8.03
C LYS A 39 2.67 -39.64 -9.37
N GLU A 40 2.57 -38.81 -10.40
CA GLU A 40 2.25 -39.23 -11.78
C GLU A 40 3.52 -39.50 -12.59
N PHE A 41 4.68 -39.10 -12.07
CA PHE A 41 5.96 -39.27 -12.72
C PHE A 41 6.34 -40.76 -12.81
N GLN A 42 6.37 -41.29 -14.02
CA GLN A 42 6.95 -42.60 -14.34
C GLN A 42 8.02 -42.45 -15.42
N PRO A 43 9.15 -43.19 -15.33
CA PRO A 43 10.13 -43.26 -16.41
C PRO A 43 9.46 -43.66 -17.73
N GLY A 44 9.36 -42.71 -18.68
CA GLY A 44 8.73 -42.91 -19.99
C GLY A 44 7.40 -42.19 -20.25
N GLN A 45 6.72 -41.64 -19.23
CA GLN A 45 5.47 -40.86 -19.37
C GLN A 45 5.68 -39.35 -19.16
N MET A 46 6.71 -38.78 -19.80
CA MET A 46 7.01 -37.36 -19.67
C MET A 46 6.27 -36.51 -20.70
N ASN A 47 5.85 -35.31 -20.29
CA ASN A 47 5.47 -34.27 -21.23
C ASN A 47 6.70 -33.78 -22.01
N ASP A 48 6.47 -33.17 -23.18
CA ASP A 48 7.56 -32.75 -24.06
C ASP A 48 8.41 -31.62 -23.46
N LYS A 49 7.82 -30.81 -22.56
CA LYS A 49 8.51 -29.77 -21.79
C LYS A 49 9.73 -30.32 -21.03
N ILE A 50 9.55 -31.37 -20.23
CA ILE A 50 10.65 -31.92 -19.41
C ILE A 50 11.66 -32.66 -20.30
N LYS A 51 11.24 -33.29 -21.41
CA LYS A 51 12.16 -33.92 -22.38
C LYS A 51 13.09 -32.89 -23.00
N GLN A 52 12.55 -31.75 -23.44
CA GLN A 52 13.31 -30.65 -24.02
C GLN A 52 14.25 -30.02 -22.98
N PHE A 53 13.78 -29.83 -21.75
CA PHE A 53 14.63 -29.43 -20.63
C PHE A 53 15.83 -30.37 -20.44
N CYS A 54 15.60 -31.68 -20.37
CA CYS A 54 16.68 -32.66 -20.23
C CYS A 54 17.64 -32.63 -21.43
N ALA A 55 17.11 -32.44 -22.66
CA ALA A 55 17.93 -32.31 -23.86
C ALA A 55 18.83 -31.06 -23.80
N GLN A 56 18.28 -29.91 -23.41
CA GLN A 56 19.05 -28.67 -23.26
C GLN A 56 20.10 -28.78 -22.16
N ALA A 57 19.75 -29.34 -21.00
CA ALA A 57 20.70 -29.56 -19.91
C ALA A 57 21.86 -30.49 -20.33
N ARG A 58 21.59 -31.54 -21.12
CA ARG A 58 22.64 -32.39 -21.70
C ARG A 58 23.55 -31.64 -22.65
N GLN A 59 23.00 -30.76 -23.48
CA GLN A 59 23.78 -29.91 -24.39
C GLN A 59 24.74 -29.01 -23.62
N ASP A 60 24.32 -28.52 -22.45
CA ASP A 60 25.15 -27.72 -21.55
C ASP A 60 26.09 -28.57 -20.66
N GLY A 61 26.13 -29.89 -20.84
CA GLY A 61 27.01 -30.80 -20.09
C GLY A 61 26.53 -31.13 -18.68
N LEU A 62 25.26 -30.87 -18.36
CA LEU A 62 24.68 -31.10 -17.04
C LEU A 62 23.96 -32.46 -16.99
N LYS A 63 24.49 -33.35 -16.15
CA LYS A 63 23.93 -34.70 -15.93
C LYS A 63 22.62 -34.68 -15.13
N PHE A 64 22.41 -33.66 -14.31
CA PHE A 64 21.26 -33.56 -13.43
C PHE A 64 20.48 -32.27 -13.67
N GLY A 65 19.18 -32.34 -13.42
CA GLY A 65 18.26 -31.21 -13.47
C GLY A 65 17.29 -31.22 -12.28
N TRP A 66 16.69 -30.08 -12.00
CA TRP A 66 15.65 -29.93 -10.99
C TRP A 66 14.43 -29.25 -11.62
N VAL A 67 13.25 -29.79 -11.31
CA VAL A 67 11.95 -29.31 -11.75
C VAL A 67 10.98 -29.49 -10.59
N ASP A 68 10.38 -28.41 -10.11
CA ASP A 68 9.53 -28.37 -8.90
C ASP A 68 8.41 -29.44 -8.90
N THR A 69 7.69 -29.57 -10.02
CA THR A 69 6.54 -30.46 -10.21
C THR A 69 6.84 -31.94 -9.95
N ILE A 70 8.07 -32.39 -10.26
CA ILE A 70 8.50 -33.79 -10.13
C ILE A 70 9.54 -33.99 -9.02
N CYS A 71 10.29 -32.95 -8.64
CA CYS A 71 11.34 -33.06 -7.62
C CYS A 71 10.82 -32.75 -6.21
N ILE A 72 9.61 -32.18 -6.07
CA ILE A 72 8.95 -31.95 -4.78
C ILE A 72 7.68 -32.81 -4.70
N ASN A 73 7.51 -33.51 -3.60
CA ASN A 73 6.27 -34.21 -3.30
C ASN A 73 5.31 -33.24 -2.61
N SER A 74 4.52 -32.51 -3.39
CA SER A 74 3.59 -31.51 -2.88
C SER A 74 2.20 -32.11 -2.59
N PRO A 75 1.50 -31.67 -1.53
CA PRO A 75 0.12 -32.10 -1.27
C PRO A 75 -0.83 -31.61 -2.37
N LYS A 76 -1.80 -32.44 -2.80
CA LYS A 76 -2.87 -31.99 -3.72
C LYS A 76 -3.79 -31.03 -2.97
N GLN A 77 -4.02 -29.83 -3.51
CA GLN A 77 -4.92 -28.83 -2.91
C GLN A 77 -6.29 -29.43 -2.61
N GLY A 78 -6.78 -29.27 -1.37
CA GLY A 78 -8.11 -29.69 -0.95
C GLY A 78 -8.28 -31.17 -0.55
N LYS A 79 -7.21 -31.95 -0.40
CA LYS A 79 -7.27 -33.33 0.15
C LYS A 79 -6.45 -33.46 1.43
N GLU A 80 -6.90 -34.31 2.36
CA GLU A 80 -6.08 -34.76 3.48
C GLU A 80 -4.77 -35.33 2.94
N SER A 81 -3.67 -34.71 3.35
CA SER A 81 -2.31 -35.09 2.98
C SER A 81 -1.58 -35.59 4.23
N ASP A 82 -0.78 -36.63 4.03
CA ASP A 82 0.11 -37.18 5.05
C ASP A 82 1.03 -36.08 5.61
N GLU A 83 1.21 -36.08 6.92
CA GLU A 83 2.03 -35.10 7.64
C GLU A 83 3.50 -35.14 7.16
N ALA A 84 3.98 -36.31 6.72
CA ALA A 84 5.31 -36.44 6.11
C ALA A 84 5.44 -35.64 4.80
N VAL A 85 4.38 -35.64 3.97
CA VAL A 85 4.36 -34.91 2.68
C VAL A 85 4.30 -33.41 2.91
N LYS A 86 3.53 -32.94 3.91
CA LYS A 86 3.51 -31.52 4.29
C LYS A 86 4.87 -31.05 4.79
N LYS A 87 5.53 -31.86 5.62
CA LYS A 87 6.86 -31.56 6.14
C LYS A 87 7.89 -31.47 5.01
N GLU A 88 7.89 -32.42 4.09
CA GLU A 88 8.77 -32.39 2.91
C GLU A 88 8.53 -31.15 2.05
N HIS A 89 7.27 -30.80 1.80
CA HIS A 89 6.92 -29.59 1.05
C HIS A 89 7.39 -28.31 1.76
N GLU A 90 7.21 -28.21 3.07
CA GLU A 90 7.70 -27.09 3.88
C GLU A 90 9.23 -26.97 3.84
N GLU A 91 9.96 -28.07 3.98
CA GLU A 91 11.43 -28.10 3.87
C GLU A 91 11.90 -27.67 2.47
N ALA A 92 11.18 -28.09 1.43
CA ALA A 92 11.48 -27.71 0.06
C ALA A 92 11.29 -26.21 -0.19
N ILE A 93 10.18 -25.63 0.25
CA ILE A 93 9.90 -24.19 0.10
C ILE A 93 10.94 -23.35 0.86
N ASN A 94 11.30 -23.74 2.09
CA ASN A 94 12.33 -23.05 2.87
C ASN A 94 13.73 -23.17 2.25
N SER A 95 14.02 -24.23 1.49
CA SER A 95 15.32 -24.46 0.84
C SER A 95 15.39 -23.94 -0.60
N MET A 96 14.26 -23.50 -1.17
CA MET A 96 14.14 -23.23 -2.60
C MET A 96 15.14 -22.17 -3.08
N TYR A 97 15.33 -21.09 -2.33
CA TYR A 97 16.28 -20.03 -2.69
C TYR A 97 17.72 -20.55 -2.83
N GLU A 98 18.17 -21.39 -1.88
CA GLU A 98 19.49 -22.00 -1.91
C GLU A 98 19.65 -22.93 -3.11
N TRP A 99 18.60 -23.70 -3.45
CA TRP A 99 18.62 -24.55 -4.64
C TRP A 99 18.74 -23.73 -5.93
N PHE A 100 18.08 -22.58 -6.03
CA PHE A 100 18.28 -21.68 -7.17
C PHE A 100 19.68 -21.05 -7.18
N ALA A 101 20.20 -20.64 -6.03
CA ALA A 101 21.53 -20.04 -5.91
C ALA A 101 22.68 -20.99 -6.28
N ASN A 102 22.54 -22.28 -5.97
CA ASN A 102 23.55 -23.31 -6.23
C ASN A 102 23.43 -23.97 -7.62
N ALA A 103 22.41 -23.61 -8.42
CA ALA A 103 22.26 -24.12 -9.77
C ALA A 103 23.27 -23.49 -10.73
N GLU A 104 23.77 -24.26 -11.70
CA GLU A 104 24.66 -23.73 -12.75
C GLU A 104 23.91 -22.83 -13.73
N VAL A 105 22.62 -23.11 -13.94
CA VAL A 105 21.74 -22.36 -14.84
C VAL A 105 20.27 -22.60 -14.50
N CYS A 106 19.48 -21.54 -14.59
CA CYS A 106 18.03 -21.58 -14.60
C CYS A 106 17.52 -21.33 -16.02
N TYR A 107 16.84 -22.31 -16.61
CA TYR A 107 16.13 -22.15 -17.88
C TYR A 107 14.72 -21.68 -17.57
N ALA A 108 14.45 -20.41 -17.83
CA ALA A 108 13.11 -19.83 -17.72
C ALA A 108 12.36 -20.14 -19.03
N TYR A 109 11.39 -21.04 -18.94
CA TYR A 109 10.51 -21.44 -20.03
C TYR A 109 9.22 -20.63 -19.99
N LEU A 110 9.05 -19.76 -20.99
CA LEU A 110 7.93 -18.83 -21.13
C LEU A 110 7.02 -19.32 -22.27
N GLU A 111 6.01 -20.09 -21.89
CA GLU A 111 5.04 -20.69 -22.80
C GLU A 111 4.13 -19.68 -23.50
N ASP A 112 3.99 -18.48 -22.93
CA ASP A 112 3.15 -17.39 -23.41
C ASP A 112 3.89 -16.43 -24.36
N ILE A 113 5.14 -16.76 -24.69
CA ILE A 113 5.96 -16.02 -25.63
C ILE A 113 6.11 -16.82 -26.92
N ASP A 114 5.87 -16.13 -28.04
CA ASP A 114 6.17 -16.59 -29.39
C ASP A 114 6.71 -15.41 -30.21
N ILE A 115 8.04 -15.29 -30.30
CA ILE A 115 8.71 -14.23 -31.04
C ILE A 115 9.17 -14.80 -32.37
N ASP A 116 8.75 -14.16 -33.46
CA ASP A 116 9.17 -14.53 -34.80
C ASP A 116 10.68 -14.29 -34.98
N PRO A 117 11.46 -15.36 -35.26
CA PRO A 117 12.91 -15.24 -35.46
C PRO A 117 13.29 -14.48 -36.73
N ALA A 118 12.37 -14.27 -37.67
CA ALA A 118 12.60 -13.55 -38.92
C ALA A 118 12.53 -12.02 -38.81
N LEU A 119 12.07 -11.49 -37.66
CA LEU A 119 12.03 -10.05 -37.40
C LEU A 119 13.43 -9.43 -37.43
N ASP A 120 13.51 -8.17 -37.87
CA ASP A 120 14.75 -7.41 -37.79
C ASP A 120 15.14 -7.10 -36.33
N VAL A 121 16.34 -6.55 -36.12
CA VAL A 121 16.90 -6.35 -34.78
C VAL A 121 16.06 -5.40 -33.91
N ASP A 122 15.51 -4.33 -34.49
CA ASP A 122 14.77 -3.32 -33.74
C ASP A 122 13.32 -3.77 -33.50
N GLU A 123 12.69 -4.37 -34.51
CA GLU A 123 11.37 -5.00 -34.40
C GLU A 123 11.39 -6.12 -33.36
N ARG A 124 12.41 -6.98 -33.39
CA ARG A 124 12.57 -8.07 -32.43
C ARG A 124 12.79 -7.55 -31.02
N ARG A 125 13.56 -6.47 -30.83
CA ARG A 125 13.77 -5.85 -29.52
C ARG A 125 12.46 -5.33 -28.93
N ASN A 126 11.63 -4.69 -29.75
CA ASN A 126 10.31 -4.22 -29.35
C ASN A 126 9.36 -5.38 -29.04
N ALA A 127 9.34 -6.42 -29.89
CA ALA A 127 8.54 -7.62 -29.68
C ALA A 127 8.90 -8.33 -28.36
N VAL A 128 10.20 -8.50 -28.07
CA VAL A 128 10.70 -9.04 -26.79
C VAL A 128 10.19 -8.19 -25.63
N GLN A 129 10.33 -6.86 -25.69
CA GLN A 129 9.88 -6.00 -24.59
C GLN A 129 8.37 -6.13 -24.33
N GLN A 130 7.54 -6.19 -25.37
CA GLN A 130 6.09 -6.37 -25.24
C GLN A 130 5.74 -7.76 -24.71
N ALA A 131 6.41 -8.80 -25.19
CA ALA A 131 6.20 -10.17 -24.75
C ALA A 131 6.54 -10.36 -23.26
N LEU A 132 7.66 -9.80 -22.80
CA LEU A 132 8.05 -9.86 -21.38
C LEU A 132 7.08 -9.08 -20.48
N LEU A 133 6.51 -7.97 -20.97
CA LEU A 133 5.49 -7.20 -20.24
C LEU A 133 4.16 -7.96 -20.12
N ALA A 134 3.79 -8.72 -21.14
CA ALA A 134 2.57 -9.51 -21.16
C ALA A 134 2.71 -10.85 -20.42
N SER A 135 3.94 -11.34 -20.23
CA SER A 135 4.16 -12.69 -19.72
C SER A 135 3.79 -12.87 -18.25
N HIS A 136 3.05 -13.94 -17.98
CA HIS A 136 2.67 -14.38 -16.64
C HIS A 136 3.89 -14.71 -15.77
N TRP A 137 4.99 -15.16 -16.37
CA TRP A 137 6.22 -15.44 -15.65
C TRP A 137 6.74 -14.18 -14.94
N PHE A 138 6.76 -13.03 -15.61
CA PHE A 138 7.24 -11.78 -15.03
C PHE A 138 6.30 -11.18 -13.97
N THR A 139 5.05 -11.64 -13.93
CA THR A 139 4.06 -11.21 -12.93
C THR A 139 3.93 -12.19 -11.77
N SER A 140 4.58 -13.36 -11.79
CA SER A 140 4.52 -14.33 -10.70
C SER A 140 5.39 -13.95 -9.49
N GLY A 141 4.93 -14.27 -8.28
CA GLY A 141 5.66 -14.08 -7.02
C GLY A 141 6.94 -14.90 -6.93
N TRP A 142 6.85 -16.18 -7.31
CA TRP A 142 7.96 -17.13 -7.22
C TRP A 142 9.12 -16.77 -8.16
N THR A 143 8.83 -16.15 -9.31
CA THR A 143 9.87 -15.81 -10.30
C THR A 143 10.85 -14.74 -9.81
N LEU A 144 10.55 -14.05 -8.70
CA LEU A 144 11.49 -13.14 -8.06
C LEU A 144 12.77 -13.86 -7.63
N ILE A 145 12.64 -14.98 -6.93
CA ILE A 145 13.79 -15.75 -6.47
C ILE A 145 14.45 -16.52 -7.62
N GLU A 146 13.65 -16.97 -8.60
CA GLU A 146 14.12 -17.69 -9.79
C GLU A 146 14.97 -16.78 -10.71
N LEU A 147 14.75 -15.47 -10.65
CA LEU A 147 15.51 -14.47 -11.38
C LEU A 147 16.75 -13.99 -10.62
N ILE A 148 16.60 -13.74 -9.32
CA ILE A 148 17.67 -13.15 -8.49
C ILE A 148 18.71 -14.19 -8.07
N ALA A 149 18.28 -15.35 -7.59
CA ALA A 149 19.18 -16.30 -6.94
C ALA A 149 20.16 -16.97 -7.91
N PRO A 150 19.77 -17.45 -9.10
CA PRO A 150 20.70 -18.15 -9.98
C PRO A 150 21.77 -17.23 -10.56
N PRO A 151 23.02 -17.70 -10.68
CA PRO A 151 24.09 -16.93 -11.33
C PRO A 151 23.81 -16.70 -12.83
N ARG A 152 23.11 -17.65 -13.48
CA ARG A 152 22.77 -17.60 -14.90
C ARG A 152 21.29 -17.93 -15.11
N VAL A 153 20.59 -17.06 -15.82
CA VAL A 153 19.20 -17.28 -16.25
C VAL A 153 19.11 -17.08 -17.76
N GLU A 154 18.52 -18.05 -18.43
CA GLU A 154 18.33 -18.07 -19.87
C GLU A 154 16.85 -18.19 -20.19
N PHE A 155 16.38 -17.40 -21.16
CA PHE A 155 14.96 -17.32 -21.48
C PHE A 155 14.65 -18.04 -22.78
N TYR A 156 13.68 -18.94 -22.70
CA TYR A 156 13.20 -19.80 -23.77
C TYR A 156 11.72 -19.54 -23.99
N GLN A 157 11.32 -19.48 -25.25
CA GLN A 157 9.91 -19.35 -25.64
C GLN A 157 9.27 -20.75 -25.79
N ALA A 158 7.97 -20.83 -26.10
CA ALA A 158 7.22 -22.09 -26.12
C ALA A 158 7.85 -23.21 -26.98
N ASN A 159 8.52 -22.84 -28.08
CA ASN A 159 9.18 -23.79 -28.98
C ASN A 159 10.62 -24.16 -28.57
N TRP A 160 11.04 -23.85 -27.34
CA TRP A 160 12.41 -24.06 -26.84
C TRP A 160 13.51 -23.32 -27.61
N THR A 161 13.16 -22.24 -28.33
CA THR A 161 14.15 -21.32 -28.88
C THR A 161 14.60 -20.33 -27.81
N LYS A 162 15.91 -20.24 -27.58
CA LYS A 162 16.51 -19.22 -26.71
C LYS A 162 16.42 -17.85 -27.36
N PHE A 163 15.85 -16.88 -26.66
CA PHE A 163 15.73 -15.50 -27.16
C PHE A 163 16.54 -14.47 -26.34
N GLY A 164 17.06 -14.85 -25.17
CA GLY A 164 17.92 -13.96 -24.40
C GLY A 164 18.44 -14.55 -23.09
N THR A 165 19.23 -13.74 -22.37
CA THR A 165 19.74 -14.06 -21.02
C THR A 165 19.50 -12.89 -20.08
N LYS A 166 19.51 -13.15 -18.76
CA LYS A 166 19.37 -12.10 -17.73
C LYS A 166 20.39 -10.98 -17.91
N ASN A 167 21.64 -11.30 -18.24
CA ASN A 167 22.69 -10.30 -18.42
C ASN A 167 22.51 -9.45 -19.68
N ASN A 168 22.12 -10.07 -20.80
CA ASN A 168 21.91 -9.36 -22.06
C ASN A 168 20.65 -8.48 -22.01
N MET A 169 19.64 -8.88 -21.24
CA MET A 169 18.35 -8.19 -21.13
C MET A 169 18.18 -7.39 -19.84
N ARG A 170 19.24 -7.21 -19.04
CA ARG A 170 19.18 -6.58 -17.71
C ARG A 170 18.43 -5.25 -17.66
N GLY A 171 18.56 -4.41 -18.68
CA GLY A 171 17.85 -3.13 -18.74
C GLY A 171 16.33 -3.27 -18.88
N ILE A 172 15.88 -4.18 -19.76
CA ILE A 172 14.45 -4.46 -19.96
C ILE A 172 13.91 -5.20 -18.75
N VAL A 173 14.61 -6.23 -18.27
CA VAL A 173 14.23 -7.01 -17.08
C VAL A 173 14.12 -6.12 -15.84
N SER A 174 15.09 -5.22 -15.61
CA SER A 174 15.05 -4.25 -14.50
C SER A 174 13.86 -3.32 -14.61
N LYS A 175 13.57 -2.80 -15.80
CA LYS A 175 12.42 -1.92 -16.05
C LYS A 175 11.07 -2.60 -15.80
N ILE A 176 10.94 -3.88 -16.14
CA ILE A 176 9.72 -4.66 -15.95
C ILE A 176 9.54 -5.07 -14.48
N THR A 177 10.61 -5.54 -13.84
CA THR A 177 10.55 -6.14 -12.51
C THR A 177 10.75 -5.16 -11.36
N GLY A 178 11.32 -3.98 -11.63
CA GLY A 178 11.77 -3.04 -10.61
C GLY A 178 13.03 -3.46 -9.86
N ILE A 179 13.67 -4.58 -10.24
CA ILE A 179 14.90 -5.06 -9.61
C ILE A 179 16.10 -4.28 -10.18
N PRO A 180 17.01 -3.75 -9.35
CA PRO A 180 18.22 -3.06 -9.82
C PRO A 180 19.10 -3.92 -10.73
N GLN A 181 19.70 -3.31 -11.77
CA GLN A 181 20.53 -4.03 -12.74
C GLN A 181 21.79 -4.66 -12.12
N ASP A 182 22.35 -4.02 -11.10
CA ASP A 182 23.50 -4.50 -10.34
C ASP A 182 23.18 -5.74 -9.49
N VAL A 183 21.96 -5.84 -8.96
CA VAL A 183 21.43 -7.07 -8.35
C VAL A 183 21.24 -8.16 -9.39
N LEU A 184 20.63 -7.85 -10.54
CA LEU A 184 20.39 -8.84 -11.61
C LEU A 184 21.69 -9.43 -12.18
N THR A 185 22.74 -8.62 -12.26
CA THR A 185 24.06 -9.03 -12.77
C THR A 185 24.95 -9.67 -11.70
N GLY A 186 24.53 -9.65 -10.43
CA GLY A 186 25.34 -10.11 -9.31
C GLY A 186 26.56 -9.22 -9.00
N SER A 187 26.62 -8.00 -9.57
CA SER A 187 27.71 -7.04 -9.30
C SER A 187 27.58 -6.37 -7.94
N LYS A 188 26.36 -6.33 -7.39
CA LYS A 188 26.08 -5.88 -6.02
C LYS A 188 25.27 -6.93 -5.28
N ASP A 189 25.66 -7.23 -4.06
CA ASP A 189 24.93 -8.17 -3.21
C ASP A 189 23.57 -7.58 -2.80
N ARG A 190 22.50 -8.39 -2.84
CA ARG A 190 21.14 -7.96 -2.47
C ARG A 190 21.06 -7.42 -1.04
N ASN A 191 21.88 -7.90 -0.12
CA ASN A 191 21.90 -7.49 1.28
C ASN A 191 22.47 -6.08 1.47
N GLN A 192 23.08 -5.50 0.42
CA GLN A 192 23.44 -4.08 0.40
C GLN A 192 22.24 -3.15 0.15
N TYR A 193 21.06 -3.71 -0.15
CA TYR A 193 19.79 -3.00 -0.16
C TYR A 193 19.06 -3.23 1.16
N THR A 194 18.39 -2.18 1.62
CA THR A 194 17.54 -2.27 2.79
C THR A 194 16.45 -3.32 2.60
N ILE A 195 15.96 -3.87 3.71
CA ILE A 195 14.83 -4.82 3.68
C ILE A 195 13.62 -4.14 3.00
N TRP A 196 13.42 -2.85 3.22
CA TRP A 196 12.36 -2.07 2.60
C TRP A 196 12.47 -2.02 1.07
N GLU A 197 13.64 -1.71 0.52
CA GLU A 197 13.86 -1.70 -0.93
C GLU A 197 13.63 -3.09 -1.54
N ARG A 198 14.11 -4.14 -0.88
CA ARG A 198 13.91 -5.53 -1.30
C ARG A 198 12.44 -5.95 -1.28
N MET A 199 11.65 -5.49 -0.29
CA MET A 199 10.19 -5.70 -0.28
C MET A 199 9.51 -5.04 -1.48
N GLY A 200 10.05 -3.92 -1.96
CA GLY A 200 9.58 -3.25 -3.16
C GLY A 200 9.67 -4.10 -4.43
N TRP A 201 10.62 -5.03 -4.53
CA TRP A 201 10.79 -5.91 -5.70
C TRP A 201 9.66 -6.94 -5.87
N ALA A 202 8.86 -7.15 -4.83
CA ALA A 202 7.71 -8.06 -4.83
C ALA A 202 6.36 -7.38 -5.16
N ARG A 203 6.36 -6.04 -5.27
CA ARG A 203 5.16 -5.17 -5.24
C ARG A 203 4.11 -5.42 -6.33
N HIS A 204 4.50 -5.92 -7.49
CA HIS A 204 3.61 -6.14 -8.65
C HIS A 204 3.42 -7.61 -8.98
N ARG A 205 3.76 -8.49 -8.04
CA ARG A 205 3.76 -9.93 -8.27
C ARG A 205 2.51 -10.58 -7.69
N MET A 206 1.99 -11.56 -8.41
CA MET A 206 0.80 -12.33 -8.12
C MET A 206 1.18 -13.77 -7.80
N THR A 207 0.42 -14.39 -6.91
CA THR A 207 0.55 -15.79 -6.55
C THR A 207 -0.82 -16.45 -6.55
N LYS A 208 -0.87 -17.78 -6.73
CA LYS A 208 -2.14 -18.53 -6.73
C LYS A 208 -2.78 -18.51 -5.34
N GLY A 209 -2.01 -18.73 -4.28
CA GLY A 209 -2.43 -18.56 -2.89
C GLY A 209 -2.08 -17.17 -2.36
N VAL A 210 -2.89 -16.63 -1.45
CA VAL A 210 -2.58 -15.34 -0.80
C VAL A 210 -1.42 -15.48 0.20
N GLU A 211 -1.24 -16.67 0.76
CA GLU A 211 -0.15 -17.04 1.66
C GLU A 211 1.20 -17.07 0.94
N ASP A 212 1.20 -17.51 -0.33
CA ASP A 212 2.40 -17.59 -1.17
C ASP A 212 3.01 -16.20 -1.45
N GLN A 213 2.25 -15.11 -1.29
CA GLN A 213 2.79 -13.74 -1.33
C GLN A 213 3.85 -13.52 -0.25
N ALA A 214 3.76 -14.25 0.86
CA ALA A 214 4.76 -14.23 1.92
C ALA A 214 5.83 -15.30 1.71
N TYR A 215 5.42 -16.53 1.38
CA TYR A 215 6.35 -17.66 1.30
C TYR A 215 7.38 -17.51 0.17
N CYS A 216 7.02 -16.90 -0.97
CA CYS A 216 7.96 -16.66 -2.05
C CYS A 216 9.08 -15.65 -1.68
N LEU A 217 8.92 -14.91 -0.58
CA LEU A 217 9.88 -13.90 -0.13
C LEU A 217 10.84 -14.40 0.96
N MET A 218 10.57 -15.56 1.56
CA MET A 218 11.34 -16.05 2.70
C MET A 218 12.84 -16.14 2.41
N GLY A 219 13.19 -16.74 1.27
CA GLY A 219 14.59 -16.86 0.85
C GLY A 219 15.26 -15.53 0.51
N LEU A 220 14.51 -14.54 0.01
CA LEU A 220 15.04 -13.20 -0.28
C LEU A 220 15.52 -12.48 0.99
N PHE A 221 14.89 -12.80 2.12
CA PHE A 221 15.15 -12.21 3.44
C PHE A 221 15.83 -13.16 4.41
N GLU A 222 16.28 -14.35 3.97
CA GLU A 222 16.99 -15.30 4.83
C GLU A 222 16.19 -15.67 6.10
N VAL A 223 14.87 -15.80 5.95
CA VAL A 223 13.96 -16.22 7.02
C VAL A 223 13.38 -17.59 6.72
N THR A 224 13.04 -18.32 7.77
CA THR A 224 12.41 -19.65 7.69
C THR A 224 11.12 -19.61 8.50
N MET A 225 10.04 -20.13 7.93
CA MET A 225 8.73 -20.15 8.58
C MET A 225 8.03 -21.49 8.36
N LYS A 226 7.22 -21.88 9.35
CA LYS A 226 6.25 -22.96 9.20
C LYS A 226 5.14 -22.54 8.23
N LEU A 227 4.81 -23.38 7.25
CA LEU A 227 3.75 -23.11 6.28
C LEU A 227 2.37 -23.41 6.89
N ASP A 228 1.46 -22.45 6.84
CA ASP A 228 0.05 -22.63 7.14
C ASP A 228 -0.81 -22.06 6.01
N TYR A 229 -1.28 -22.92 5.11
CA TYR A 229 -2.15 -22.52 3.99
C TYR A 229 -3.60 -22.22 4.39
N ASN A 230 -3.92 -22.17 5.69
CA ASN A 230 -5.22 -21.73 6.20
C ASN A 230 -5.16 -20.30 6.78
N GLU A 231 -3.97 -19.71 6.90
CA GLU A 231 -3.76 -18.46 7.62
C GLU A 231 -4.00 -17.21 6.77
N LYS A 232 -4.08 -17.35 5.43
CA LYS A 232 -4.33 -16.27 4.49
C LYS A 232 -3.34 -15.11 4.64
N SER A 233 -3.84 -13.88 4.76
CA SER A 233 -3.02 -12.68 4.90
C SER A 233 -2.13 -12.66 6.15
N ASN A 234 -2.37 -13.54 7.14
CA ASN A 234 -1.54 -13.63 8.34
C ASN A 234 -0.12 -14.13 8.04
N ALA A 235 0.06 -14.89 6.95
CA ALA A 235 1.37 -15.38 6.52
C ALA A 235 2.32 -14.19 6.28
N PHE A 236 1.82 -13.10 5.69
CA PHE A 236 2.63 -11.90 5.44
C PHE A 236 2.95 -11.13 6.73
N LEU A 237 2.05 -11.16 7.72
CA LEU A 237 2.33 -10.58 9.04
C LEU A 237 3.44 -11.35 9.75
N ARG A 238 3.38 -12.69 9.74
CA ARG A 238 4.44 -13.53 10.31
C ARG A 238 5.76 -13.34 9.59
N LEU A 239 5.75 -13.21 8.27
CA LEU A 239 6.96 -12.89 7.51
C LEU A 239 7.60 -11.61 8.01
N ARG A 240 6.82 -10.55 8.23
CA ARG A 240 7.34 -9.29 8.76
C ARG A 240 7.93 -9.45 10.16
N GLU A 241 7.28 -10.20 11.04
CA GLU A 241 7.80 -10.45 12.39
C GLU A 241 9.09 -11.28 12.36
N GLU A 242 9.17 -12.30 11.49
CA GLU A 242 10.40 -13.08 11.33
C GLU A 242 11.55 -12.26 10.74
N ILE A 243 11.25 -11.39 9.78
CA ILE A 243 12.23 -10.45 9.25
C ILE A 243 12.75 -9.52 10.35
N LYS A 244 11.87 -8.97 11.19
CA LYS A 244 12.29 -8.17 12.35
C LYS A 244 13.11 -8.98 13.36
N ARG A 245 12.78 -10.25 13.56
CA ARG A 245 13.52 -11.13 14.47
C ARG A 245 14.94 -11.38 13.97
N VAL A 246 15.11 -11.62 12.67
CA VAL A 246 16.42 -11.92 12.06
C VAL A 246 17.26 -10.65 11.82
N HIS A 247 16.64 -9.56 11.34
CA HIS A 247 17.34 -8.35 10.89
C HIS A 247 17.22 -7.17 11.86
N GLY A 248 16.50 -7.33 12.98
CA GLY A 248 16.26 -6.30 13.99
C GLY A 248 14.97 -5.51 13.75
N ALA A 249 14.35 -5.00 14.83
CA ALA A 249 13.03 -4.34 14.77
C ALA A 249 12.98 -3.13 13.81
N SER A 250 14.11 -2.42 13.64
CA SER A 250 14.23 -1.26 12.76
C SER A 250 14.52 -1.59 11.31
N CYS A 251 14.64 -2.86 10.93
CA CYS A 251 14.97 -3.23 9.55
C CYS A 251 13.84 -2.92 8.57
N LEU A 252 12.60 -2.88 9.07
CA LEU A 252 11.42 -2.43 8.33
C LEU A 252 11.13 -0.93 8.54
N ASP A 253 11.93 -0.24 9.36
CA ASP A 253 11.90 1.20 9.43
C ASP A 253 12.45 1.73 8.11
N GLN A 254 11.78 2.72 7.55
CA GLN A 254 12.17 3.26 6.26
C GLN A 254 13.57 3.89 6.33
N PRO A 255 14.47 3.63 5.37
CA PRO A 255 15.40 4.67 4.98
C PRO A 255 14.56 5.86 4.53
N ALA A 256 14.74 7.01 5.18
CA ALA A 256 14.04 8.21 4.77
C ALA A 256 14.71 8.71 3.48
N ALA A 257 13.91 8.93 2.43
CA ALA A 257 14.38 9.57 1.22
C ALA A 257 15.19 10.84 1.57
N PRO A 258 16.36 11.06 0.93
CA PRO A 258 17.05 12.33 1.05
C PRO A 258 16.11 13.44 0.60
N LEU A 259 15.99 14.50 1.40
CA LEU A 259 15.21 15.66 1.02
C LEU A 259 15.98 16.39 -0.09
N ARG A 260 15.42 16.41 -1.29
CA ARG A 260 15.97 17.15 -2.42
C ARG A 260 15.31 18.51 -2.51
N LEU A 261 16.11 19.57 -2.61
CA LEU A 261 15.66 20.95 -2.71
C LEU A 261 16.20 21.57 -3.99
N LEU A 262 15.37 22.38 -4.66
CA LEU A 262 15.77 23.18 -5.80
C LEU A 262 16.39 24.48 -5.30
N ARG A 263 17.66 24.71 -5.64
CA ARG A 263 18.36 25.96 -5.36
C ARG A 263 17.94 27.03 -6.38
N ILE A 264 17.48 28.18 -5.89
CA ILE A 264 16.77 29.18 -6.70
C ILE A 264 17.67 29.83 -7.76
N ASP A 265 18.92 30.18 -7.41
CA ASP A 265 19.84 30.91 -8.29
C ASP A 265 20.36 30.07 -9.47
N SER A 266 20.49 28.75 -9.29
CA SER A 266 21.09 27.82 -10.26
C SER A 266 20.08 26.87 -10.90
N LEU A 267 18.86 26.78 -10.34
CA LEU A 267 17.86 25.75 -10.67
C LEU A 267 18.47 24.33 -10.63
N THR A 268 19.34 24.08 -9.66
CA THR A 268 19.93 22.75 -9.42
C THR A 268 19.25 22.09 -8.25
N VAL A 269 19.01 20.78 -8.37
CA VAL A 269 18.45 19.98 -7.28
C VAL A 269 19.59 19.44 -6.40
N GLU A 270 19.58 19.80 -5.13
CA GLU A 270 20.57 19.40 -4.13
C GLU A 270 19.96 18.42 -3.13
N SER A 271 20.72 17.37 -2.78
CA SER A 271 20.26 16.37 -1.80
C SER A 271 20.76 16.72 -0.41
N HIS A 272 19.84 16.80 0.56
CA HIS A 272 20.14 17.07 1.96
C HIS A 272 19.89 15.82 2.82
N PRO A 273 20.89 15.39 3.63
CA PRO A 273 20.75 14.22 4.50
C PRO A 273 19.80 14.50 5.67
N ARG A 274 19.08 13.46 6.11
CA ARG A 274 18.11 13.56 7.23
C ARG A 274 18.75 13.74 8.61
N SER A 275 19.94 13.18 8.81
CA SER A 275 20.54 12.99 10.13
C SER A 275 21.94 13.59 10.16
N GLY A 276 22.22 14.38 11.20
CA GLY A 276 23.55 14.95 11.45
C GLY A 276 23.91 16.20 10.63
N GLY A 277 23.04 16.64 9.70
CA GLY A 277 23.19 17.88 8.94
C GLY A 277 22.03 18.86 9.18
N ARG A 278 22.31 20.17 9.09
CA ARG A 278 21.28 21.22 9.13
C ARG A 278 20.57 21.26 7.77
N ILE A 279 19.27 20.94 7.74
CA ILE A 279 18.42 21.17 6.56
C ILE A 279 18.24 22.70 6.44
N PRO A 280 18.47 23.30 5.26
CA PRO A 280 18.26 24.73 5.07
C PRO A 280 16.77 25.07 5.17
N ASP A 281 16.45 26.32 5.49
CA ASP A 281 15.07 26.80 5.43
C ASP A 281 14.61 26.84 3.96
N TYR A 282 13.42 26.34 3.67
CA TYR A 282 12.88 26.28 2.31
C TYR A 282 11.39 26.62 2.27
N ALA A 283 10.96 27.15 1.12
CA ALA A 283 9.55 27.25 0.76
C ALA A 283 9.11 26.00 -0.02
N ILE A 284 7.82 25.67 0.00
CA ILE A 284 7.27 24.51 -0.70
C ILE A 284 6.16 24.93 -1.65
N LEU A 285 6.15 24.39 -2.87
CA LEU A 285 5.09 24.64 -3.85
C LEU A 285 3.99 23.58 -3.73
N SER A 286 2.75 24.04 -3.63
CA SER A 286 1.54 23.24 -3.74
C SER A 286 0.78 23.69 -5.00
N HIS A 287 0.52 22.77 -5.92
CA HIS A 287 -0.12 23.11 -7.19
C HIS A 287 -0.90 21.92 -7.77
N THR A 288 -1.79 22.20 -8.73
CA THR A 288 -2.46 21.17 -9.51
C THR A 288 -1.72 20.90 -10.80
N TRP A 289 -1.47 19.62 -11.09
CA TRP A 289 -0.81 19.23 -12.33
C TRP A 289 -1.74 19.42 -13.53
N ASP A 290 -1.22 19.99 -14.62
CA ASP A 290 -1.94 20.25 -15.87
C ASP A 290 -1.42 19.40 -17.06
N GLY A 291 -0.66 18.34 -16.77
CA GLY A 291 -0.23 17.33 -17.74
C GLY A 291 1.27 17.40 -18.05
N GLU A 292 1.75 18.53 -18.56
CA GLU A 292 3.15 18.72 -18.96
C GLU A 292 4.00 19.37 -17.86
N GLU A 293 4.24 18.62 -16.78
CA GLU A 293 5.05 19.10 -15.66
C GLU A 293 6.55 18.85 -15.86
N ILE A 294 7.40 19.80 -15.48
CA ILE A 294 8.87 19.65 -15.46
C ILE A 294 9.24 18.55 -14.49
N THR A 295 9.95 17.52 -14.98
CA THR A 295 10.38 16.40 -14.15
C THR A 295 11.75 16.63 -13.52
N PHE A 296 12.14 15.74 -12.61
CA PHE A 296 13.49 15.67 -12.08
C PHE A 296 14.56 15.54 -13.19
N GLN A 297 14.29 14.79 -14.25
CA GLN A 297 15.20 14.63 -15.40
C GLN A 297 15.30 15.92 -16.23
N ASP A 298 14.17 16.61 -16.42
CA ASP A 298 14.13 17.85 -17.19
C ASP A 298 14.93 18.96 -16.48
N ILE A 299 14.74 19.13 -15.17
CA ILE A 299 15.43 20.17 -14.40
C ILE A 299 16.94 19.92 -14.32
N GLN A 300 17.39 18.67 -14.43
CA GLN A 300 18.82 18.33 -14.48
C GLN A 300 19.47 18.54 -15.86
N SER A 301 18.68 18.79 -16.91
CA SER A 301 19.19 18.96 -18.27
C SER A 301 19.87 20.32 -18.47
N GLY A 302 21.01 20.35 -19.17
CA GLY A 302 21.79 21.57 -19.45
C GLY A 302 22.91 21.82 -18.43
N GLY A 303 24.02 22.40 -18.90
CA GLY A 303 25.21 22.66 -18.08
C GLY A 303 25.12 23.98 -17.32
N THR A 304 24.71 25.04 -18.01
CA THR A 304 24.57 26.40 -17.44
C THR A 304 23.10 26.76 -17.15
N LEU A 305 22.88 27.73 -16.25
CA LEU A 305 21.54 28.25 -15.94
C LEU A 305 20.80 28.75 -17.19
N ALA A 306 21.49 29.46 -18.08
CA ALA A 306 20.90 30.02 -19.29
C ALA A 306 20.42 28.93 -20.27
N GLU A 307 21.21 27.87 -20.42
CA GLU A 307 20.82 26.70 -21.23
C GLU A 307 19.64 25.96 -20.61
N ARG A 308 19.67 25.77 -19.29
CA ARG A 308 18.61 25.09 -18.53
C ARG A 308 17.29 25.86 -18.64
N LYS A 309 17.30 27.18 -18.41
CA LYS A 309 16.12 28.06 -18.60
C LYS A 309 15.57 27.97 -20.03
N ARG A 310 16.44 28.05 -21.05
CA ARG A 310 16.03 27.95 -22.47
C ARG A 310 15.40 26.60 -22.79
N PHE A 311 15.99 25.52 -22.29
CA PHE A 311 15.49 24.15 -22.48
C PHE A 311 14.10 23.96 -21.87
N LEU A 312 13.91 24.38 -20.61
CA LEU A 312 12.65 24.22 -19.89
C LEU A 312 11.52 25.07 -20.51
N MET A 313 11.82 26.34 -20.83
CA MET A 313 10.87 27.27 -21.44
C MET A 313 10.38 26.79 -22.81
N GLY A 314 11.25 26.15 -23.60
CA GLY A 314 10.92 25.66 -24.94
C GLY A 314 10.04 24.40 -24.99
N ARG A 315 9.90 23.68 -23.87
CA ARG A 315 9.16 22.40 -23.82
C ARG A 315 7.92 22.43 -22.92
N LYS A 316 8.00 23.06 -21.75
CA LYS A 316 6.98 22.94 -20.68
C LYS A 316 6.69 24.30 -20.03
N ARG A 317 6.26 25.25 -20.85
CA ARG A 317 6.15 26.67 -20.46
C ARG A 317 5.29 26.91 -19.21
N LEU A 318 4.11 26.29 -19.12
CA LEU A 318 3.21 26.50 -17.97
C LEU A 318 3.84 26.01 -16.66
N SER A 319 4.42 24.80 -16.66
CA SER A 319 5.14 24.27 -15.51
C SER A 319 6.39 25.10 -15.16
N TYR A 320 7.10 25.58 -16.18
CA TYR A 320 8.22 26.51 -16.00
C TYR A 320 7.79 27.79 -15.30
N ASP A 321 6.72 28.42 -15.75
CA ASP A 321 6.21 29.68 -15.18
C ASP A 321 5.78 29.50 -13.70
N LYS A 322 5.19 28.34 -13.34
CA LYS A 322 4.91 27.98 -11.94
C LYS A 322 6.19 27.87 -11.10
N ILE A 323 7.19 27.12 -11.56
CA ILE A 323 8.42 26.89 -10.80
C ILE A 323 9.20 28.20 -10.63
N ILE A 324 9.30 29.00 -11.70
CA ILE A 324 10.03 30.27 -11.65
C ILE A 324 9.32 31.29 -10.77
N GLY A 325 8.00 31.46 -10.90
CA GLY A 325 7.27 32.38 -10.02
C GLY A 325 7.37 31.98 -8.55
N CYS A 326 7.36 30.68 -8.25
CA CYS A 326 7.64 30.16 -6.90
C CYS A 326 9.06 30.54 -6.43
N CYS A 327 10.06 30.37 -7.29
CA CYS A 327 11.46 30.73 -7.00
C CYS A 327 11.63 32.24 -6.74
N GLU A 328 11.05 33.09 -7.58
CA GLU A 328 11.11 34.56 -7.46
C GLU A 328 10.42 35.03 -6.17
N LEU A 329 9.27 34.45 -5.85
CA LEU A 329 8.56 34.74 -4.61
C LEU A 329 9.34 34.27 -3.38
N ALA A 330 9.95 33.08 -3.44
CA ALA A 330 10.77 32.53 -2.37
C ALA A 330 12.03 33.40 -2.14
N GLU A 331 12.70 33.83 -3.21
CA GLU A 331 13.85 34.73 -3.16
C GLU A 331 13.49 36.06 -2.50
N LYS A 332 12.37 36.67 -2.88
CA LYS A 332 11.85 37.90 -2.26
C LYS A 332 11.60 37.76 -0.76
N ASN A 333 11.24 36.56 -0.32
CA ASN A 333 11.00 36.24 1.09
C ASN A 333 12.25 35.70 1.82
N GLY A 334 13.42 35.73 1.19
CA GLY A 334 14.70 35.40 1.80
C GLY A 334 15.03 33.90 1.84
N PHE A 335 14.37 33.08 1.01
CA PHE A 335 14.72 31.67 0.86
C PHE A 335 15.75 31.48 -0.25
N GLU A 336 16.65 30.51 -0.04
CA GLU A 336 17.60 30.06 -1.07
C GLU A 336 17.12 28.79 -1.80
N TYR A 337 16.17 28.09 -1.18
CA TYR A 337 15.72 26.77 -1.59
C TYR A 337 14.19 26.70 -1.66
N VAL A 338 13.69 26.00 -2.68
CA VAL A 338 12.29 25.59 -2.79
C VAL A 338 12.17 24.08 -2.96
N TRP A 339 11.06 23.51 -2.52
CA TRP A 339 10.68 22.14 -2.84
C TRP A 339 9.49 22.12 -3.79
N VAL A 340 9.59 21.31 -4.84
CA VAL A 340 8.52 21.10 -5.82
C VAL A 340 8.44 19.60 -6.14
N ASP A 341 7.28 18.98 -5.94
CA ASP A 341 7.08 17.52 -6.07
C ASP A 341 7.36 16.97 -7.48
N THR A 342 7.20 17.79 -8.51
CA THR A 342 7.40 17.40 -9.91
C THR A 342 8.87 17.28 -10.28
N CYS A 343 9.73 18.15 -9.73
CA CYS A 343 11.16 18.21 -10.09
C CYS A 343 12.12 17.87 -8.95
N CYS A 344 11.66 17.73 -7.70
CA CYS A 344 12.48 17.31 -6.56
C CYS A 344 12.38 15.81 -6.24
N ILE A 345 11.41 15.08 -6.82
CA ILE A 345 11.24 13.63 -6.65
C ILE A 345 11.60 12.93 -7.96
N ASP A 346 12.52 11.96 -7.92
CA ASP A 346 12.75 11.08 -9.06
C ASP A 346 11.68 9.99 -9.14
N ARG A 347 10.69 10.23 -10.00
CA ARG A 347 9.58 9.30 -10.24
C ARG A 347 9.98 8.07 -11.06
N THR A 348 11.20 8.02 -11.62
CA THR A 348 11.71 6.83 -12.33
C THR A 348 12.22 5.76 -11.38
N SER A 349 12.54 6.13 -10.14
CA SER A 349 12.89 5.23 -9.06
C SER A 349 11.65 4.91 -8.22
N SER A 350 11.17 3.67 -8.31
CA SER A 350 9.98 3.23 -7.57
C SER A 350 10.19 3.20 -6.05
N SER A 351 11.43 2.94 -5.60
CA SER A 351 11.82 3.02 -4.18
C SER A 351 11.80 4.47 -3.70
N GLU A 352 12.41 5.39 -4.46
CA GLU A 352 12.44 6.81 -4.10
C GLU A 352 11.03 7.41 -4.07
N LEU A 353 10.20 7.13 -5.08
CA LEU A 353 8.82 7.60 -5.11
C LEU A 353 8.04 7.15 -3.87
N GLN A 354 8.27 5.92 -3.40
CA GLN A 354 7.63 5.39 -2.21
C GLN A 354 8.13 6.05 -0.93
N GLU A 355 9.44 6.22 -0.78
CA GLU A 355 10.03 6.92 0.36
C GLU A 355 9.62 8.40 0.40
N ALA A 356 9.51 9.03 -0.77
CA ALA A 356 9.09 10.42 -0.92
C ALA A 356 7.63 10.60 -0.49
N ILE A 357 6.72 9.73 -0.93
CA ILE A 357 5.31 9.78 -0.54
C ILE A 357 5.15 9.55 0.97
N CYS A 358 5.88 8.61 1.56
CA CYS A 358 5.86 8.41 3.01
C CYS A 358 6.49 9.59 3.79
N SER A 359 7.38 10.36 3.16
CA SER A 359 8.03 11.53 3.77
C SER A 359 7.29 12.85 3.52
N MET A 360 6.31 12.88 2.62
CA MET A 360 5.75 14.12 2.08
C MET A 360 5.09 14.98 3.15
N TRP A 361 4.31 14.38 4.05
CA TRP A 361 3.74 15.08 5.21
C TRP A 361 4.80 15.82 6.02
N ARG A 362 5.95 15.18 6.27
CA ARG A 362 7.05 15.80 7.03
C ARG A 362 7.68 16.95 6.25
N TRP A 363 7.82 16.83 4.93
CA TRP A 363 8.37 17.90 4.09
C TRP A 363 7.47 19.12 4.04
N TYR A 364 6.15 18.93 3.94
CA TYR A 364 5.18 20.02 4.06
C TYR A 364 5.18 20.64 5.47
N LYS A 365 5.20 19.81 6.51
CA LYS A 365 5.23 20.28 7.90
C LYS A 365 6.48 21.10 8.25
N ASN A 366 7.64 20.73 7.70
CA ASN A 366 8.91 21.39 8.00
C ASN A 366 9.21 22.60 7.10
N ALA A 367 8.48 22.79 6.01
CA ALA A 367 8.61 23.96 5.17
C ALA A 367 8.23 25.23 5.96
N LYS A 368 8.93 26.34 5.71
CA LYS A 368 8.62 27.61 6.37
C LYS A 368 7.34 28.26 5.85
N VAL A 369 7.03 28.02 4.58
CA VAL A 369 5.83 28.49 3.93
C VAL A 369 5.46 27.56 2.77
N CYS A 370 4.17 27.28 2.64
CA CYS A 370 3.59 26.59 1.49
C CYS A 370 2.92 27.61 0.57
N TYR A 371 3.41 27.75 -0.65
CA TYR A 371 2.78 28.56 -1.68
C TYR A 371 1.78 27.69 -2.46
N ALA A 372 0.49 27.96 -2.29
CA ALA A 372 -0.59 27.30 -3.00
C ALA A 372 -0.94 28.09 -4.27
N TYR A 373 -0.55 27.55 -5.42
CA TYR A 373 -0.79 28.17 -6.73
C TYR A 373 -2.13 27.71 -7.32
N LEU A 374 -3.07 28.63 -7.47
CA LEU A 374 -4.43 28.40 -7.93
C LEU A 374 -4.59 28.85 -9.39
N VAL A 375 -4.35 27.94 -10.32
CA VAL A 375 -4.36 28.22 -11.77
C VAL A 375 -5.74 28.63 -12.31
N ASP A 376 -6.81 28.25 -11.61
CA ASP A 376 -8.21 28.45 -12.01
C ASP A 376 -8.94 29.47 -11.12
N TYR A 377 -8.21 30.23 -10.32
CA TYR A 377 -8.78 31.34 -9.54
C TYR A 377 -9.02 32.57 -10.42
N THR A 378 -10.18 33.23 -10.24
CA THR A 378 -10.50 34.51 -10.89
C THR A 378 -11.07 35.48 -9.87
N ALA A 379 -10.50 36.68 -9.75
CA ALA A 379 -10.90 37.67 -8.75
C ALA A 379 -12.28 38.30 -8.99
N GLU A 380 -12.83 38.15 -10.21
CA GLU A 380 -14.09 38.80 -10.64
C GLU A 380 -15.36 38.03 -10.24
N GLN A 381 -15.25 36.85 -9.63
CA GLN A 381 -16.39 36.00 -9.24
C GLN A 381 -16.51 35.84 -7.71
N ASP A 382 -17.71 36.11 -7.16
CA ASP A 382 -18.04 36.06 -5.72
C ASP A 382 -17.89 34.65 -5.07
N ASP A 383 -17.76 33.57 -5.87
CA ASP A 383 -17.61 32.17 -5.43
C ASP A 383 -16.22 31.54 -5.79
N SER A 384 -15.20 32.38 -6.01
CA SER A 384 -13.95 32.01 -6.72
C SER A 384 -13.10 30.89 -6.09
N LEU A 385 -12.99 30.80 -4.76
CA LEU A 385 -12.14 29.76 -4.13
C LEU A 385 -12.78 28.37 -4.14
N TRP A 386 -14.11 28.28 -3.98
CA TRP A 386 -14.84 27.01 -4.04
C TRP A 386 -14.68 26.30 -5.39
N ALA A 387 -14.62 27.08 -6.47
CA ALA A 387 -14.49 26.56 -7.83
C ALA A 387 -13.07 26.05 -8.16
N CYS A 388 -12.06 26.41 -7.36
CA CYS A 388 -10.67 26.03 -7.60
C CYS A 388 -10.48 24.52 -7.44
N LYS A 389 -9.96 23.86 -8.48
CA LYS A 389 -9.65 22.42 -8.50
C LYS A 389 -8.74 22.00 -7.34
N TRP A 390 -7.90 22.91 -6.86
CA TRP A 390 -6.99 22.66 -5.75
C TRP A 390 -7.69 22.10 -4.51
N PHE A 391 -8.87 22.62 -4.13
CA PHE A 391 -9.62 22.13 -2.97
C PHE A 391 -10.26 20.75 -3.19
N GLY A 392 -10.45 20.35 -4.45
CA GLY A 392 -11.00 19.05 -4.83
C GLY A 392 -9.96 17.94 -5.02
N ARG A 393 -8.65 18.21 -4.90
CA ARG A 393 -7.59 17.20 -5.11
C ARG A 393 -7.27 16.46 -3.82
N GLY A 394 -7.03 15.15 -3.89
CA GLY A 394 -6.72 14.33 -2.70
C GLY A 394 -5.42 14.74 -2.00
N TRP A 395 -4.34 14.89 -2.77
CA TRP A 395 -3.01 15.22 -2.25
C TRP A 395 -2.95 16.57 -1.53
N THR A 396 -3.66 17.59 -2.02
CA THR A 396 -3.65 18.94 -1.44
C THR A 396 -4.24 19.02 -0.03
N LEU A 397 -4.88 17.94 0.48
CA LEU A 397 -5.34 17.88 1.87
C LEU A 397 -4.17 17.96 2.85
N GLN A 398 -3.12 17.17 2.61
CA GLN A 398 -1.94 17.22 3.48
C GLN A 398 -1.14 18.51 3.27
N GLU A 399 -1.18 19.07 2.06
CA GLU A 399 -0.52 20.32 1.69
C GLU A 399 -1.21 21.54 2.36
N LEU A 400 -2.49 21.40 2.71
CA LEU A 400 -3.25 22.38 3.50
C LEU A 400 -2.98 22.26 5.01
N ILE A 401 -3.03 21.03 5.53
CA ILE A 401 -3.04 20.76 6.99
C ILE A 401 -1.62 20.73 7.57
N ALA A 402 -0.68 20.07 6.89
CA ALA A 402 0.64 19.80 7.46
C ALA A 402 1.51 21.07 7.65
N PRO A 403 1.60 22.02 6.70
CA PRO A 403 2.35 23.25 6.90
C PRO A 403 1.71 24.18 7.92
N GLU A 404 2.54 24.88 8.69
CA GLU A 404 2.07 25.93 9.60
C GLU A 404 1.48 27.12 8.81
N ILE A 405 2.21 27.58 7.79
CA ILE A 405 1.83 28.71 6.95
C ILE A 405 1.52 28.23 5.53
N VAL A 406 0.35 28.61 5.02
CA VAL A 406 -0.04 28.44 3.61
C VAL A 406 -0.50 29.79 3.07
N GLU A 407 0.04 30.19 1.93
CA GLU A 407 -0.29 31.42 1.21
C GLU A 407 -0.83 31.07 -0.17
N PHE A 408 -1.99 31.64 -0.54
CA PHE A 408 -2.69 31.36 -1.78
C PHE A 408 -2.40 32.44 -2.82
N TYR A 409 -2.10 32.02 -4.03
CA TYR A 409 -1.73 32.86 -5.16
C TYR A 409 -2.53 32.50 -6.40
N ASP A 410 -2.86 33.51 -7.21
CA ASP A 410 -3.48 33.33 -8.53
C ASP A 410 -2.46 32.97 -9.61
N VAL A 411 -2.91 32.85 -10.87
CA VAL A 411 -2.07 32.47 -12.01
C VAL A 411 -1.00 33.52 -12.35
N GLU A 412 -1.20 34.78 -11.95
CA GLU A 412 -0.22 35.87 -12.08
C GLU A 412 0.66 36.06 -10.82
N TRP A 413 0.61 35.14 -9.85
CA TRP A 413 1.34 35.22 -8.57
C TRP A 413 0.96 36.44 -7.70
N ASN A 414 -0.27 36.96 -7.85
CA ASN A 414 -0.82 37.91 -6.88
C ASN A 414 -1.33 37.15 -5.65
N LYS A 415 -1.05 37.71 -4.48
CA LYS A 415 -1.47 37.10 -3.21
C LYS A 415 -2.97 37.28 -3.00
N ILE A 416 -3.69 36.17 -2.92
CA ILE A 416 -5.12 36.11 -2.59
C ILE A 416 -5.30 36.23 -1.07
N GLY A 417 -4.51 35.49 -0.31
CA GLY A 417 -4.59 35.48 1.15
C GLY A 417 -3.74 34.39 1.79
N THR A 418 -3.93 34.19 3.09
CA THR A 418 -3.27 33.15 3.87
C THR A 418 -4.31 32.16 4.41
N LYS A 419 -3.90 30.95 4.78
CA LYS A 419 -4.78 29.98 5.48
C LYS A 419 -5.42 30.58 6.73
N ALA A 420 -4.70 31.45 7.44
CA ALA A 420 -5.24 32.16 8.60
C ALA A 420 -6.30 33.21 8.22
N SER A 421 -6.04 34.04 7.20
CA SER A 421 -6.97 35.10 6.78
C SER A 421 -8.22 34.54 6.09
N LEU A 422 -8.09 33.43 5.35
CA LEU A 422 -9.18 32.77 4.62
C LEU A 422 -9.80 31.59 5.41
N CYS A 423 -9.44 31.44 6.69
CA CYS A 423 -9.75 30.25 7.48
C CYS A 423 -11.24 29.88 7.49
N LYS A 424 -12.15 30.86 7.57
CA LYS A 424 -13.61 30.62 7.59
C LYS A 424 -14.11 30.06 6.26
N GLU A 425 -13.64 30.63 5.15
CA GLU A 425 -14.02 30.20 3.81
C GLU A 425 -13.46 28.81 3.50
N ILE A 426 -12.19 28.58 3.83
CA ILE A 426 -11.56 27.26 3.71
C ILE A 426 -12.29 26.21 4.54
N ALA A 427 -12.71 26.54 5.77
CA ALA A 427 -13.50 25.64 6.61
C ALA A 427 -14.85 25.27 5.97
N LEU A 428 -15.53 26.23 5.33
CA LEU A 428 -16.77 25.97 4.60
C LEU A 428 -16.54 25.02 3.41
N ILE A 429 -15.48 25.24 2.63
CA ILE A 429 -15.16 24.42 1.46
C ILE A 429 -14.75 22.99 1.87
N THR A 430 -13.86 22.88 2.86
CA THR A 430 -13.18 21.63 3.20
C THR A 430 -13.84 20.83 4.32
N GLN A 431 -14.75 21.45 5.07
CA GLN A 431 -15.35 20.91 6.30
C GLN A 431 -14.31 20.61 7.40
N ILE A 432 -13.14 21.24 7.33
CA ILE A 432 -12.10 21.15 8.37
C ILE A 432 -12.35 22.24 9.40
N ASP A 433 -12.34 21.87 10.67
CA ASP A 433 -12.50 22.81 11.78
C ASP A 433 -11.43 23.93 11.75
N THR A 434 -11.86 25.15 12.08
CA THR A 434 -11.00 26.33 12.04
C THR A 434 -9.80 26.21 12.97
N HIS A 435 -9.91 25.53 14.12
CA HIS A 435 -8.76 25.33 15.01
C HIS A 435 -7.70 24.43 14.36
N ILE A 436 -8.10 23.41 13.60
CA ILE A 436 -7.17 22.55 12.84
C ILE A 436 -6.47 23.36 11.75
N LEU A 437 -7.21 24.19 11.01
CA LEU A 437 -6.63 25.07 9.99
C LEU A 437 -5.62 26.08 10.59
N LEU A 438 -5.84 26.50 11.83
CA LEU A 438 -4.96 27.40 12.59
C LEU A 438 -3.84 26.67 13.36
N GLY A 439 -3.64 25.36 13.12
CA GLY A 439 -2.48 24.61 13.61
C GLY A 439 -2.73 23.70 14.81
N ALA A 440 -3.99 23.50 15.24
CA ALA A 440 -4.29 22.48 16.23
C ALA A 440 -3.96 21.07 15.72
N ASP A 441 -3.52 20.19 16.62
CA ASP A 441 -3.05 18.84 16.27
C ASP A 441 -4.18 17.95 15.72
N PRO A 442 -4.12 17.54 14.44
CA PRO A 442 -5.13 16.67 13.83
C PRO A 442 -5.32 15.34 14.55
N ARG A 443 -4.28 14.83 15.25
CA ARG A 443 -4.33 13.54 15.95
C ARG A 443 -5.27 13.54 17.15
N LYS A 444 -5.69 14.72 17.62
CA LYS A 444 -6.71 14.88 18.66
C LYS A 444 -8.13 14.73 18.13
N ARG A 445 -8.31 14.68 16.81
CA ARG A 445 -9.60 14.47 16.15
C ARG A 445 -9.80 12.99 15.83
N SER A 446 -11.06 12.58 15.83
CA SER A 446 -11.42 11.18 15.57
C SER A 446 -10.99 10.74 14.16
N ILE A 447 -10.80 9.44 13.96
CA ILE A 447 -10.50 8.88 12.63
C ILE A 447 -11.61 9.24 11.65
N ALA A 448 -12.88 9.10 12.04
CA ALA A 448 -14.00 9.39 11.15
C ALA A 448 -14.02 10.85 10.70
N GLU A 449 -13.76 11.78 11.62
CA GLU A 449 -13.66 13.20 11.31
C GLU A 449 -12.49 13.47 10.36
N ARG A 450 -11.30 12.95 10.64
CA ARG A 450 -10.15 13.08 9.74
C ARG A 450 -10.42 12.47 8.35
N MET A 451 -11.10 11.32 8.28
CA MET A 451 -11.48 10.68 7.01
C MET A 451 -12.47 11.56 6.23
N SER A 452 -13.37 12.25 6.92
CA SER A 452 -14.37 13.12 6.29
C SER A 452 -13.76 14.32 5.56
N TRP A 453 -12.58 14.80 5.98
CA TRP A 453 -11.87 15.90 5.32
C TRP A 453 -11.41 15.54 3.88
N ALA A 454 -11.38 14.24 3.58
CA ALA A 454 -11.08 13.71 2.25
C ALA A 454 -12.34 13.33 1.44
N ALA A 455 -13.54 13.45 2.02
CA ALA A 455 -14.78 12.92 1.43
C ALA A 455 -15.20 13.60 0.12
N SER A 456 -14.87 14.87 -0.07
CA SER A 456 -15.17 15.64 -1.29
C SER A 456 -14.00 15.70 -2.27
N ARG A 457 -12.90 15.00 -1.99
CA ARG A 457 -11.67 15.07 -2.78
C ARG A 457 -11.53 13.89 -3.74
N ALA A 458 -10.91 14.14 -4.88
CA ALA A 458 -10.68 13.18 -5.95
C ALA A 458 -9.19 13.03 -6.26
N THR A 459 -8.81 11.83 -6.72
CA THR A 459 -7.44 11.50 -7.12
C THR A 459 -7.41 10.97 -8.55
N SER A 460 -6.28 11.17 -9.25
CA SER A 460 -6.12 10.68 -10.63
C SER A 460 -5.99 9.16 -10.68
N ARG A 461 -5.25 8.56 -9.74
CA ARG A 461 -5.22 7.12 -9.52
C ARG A 461 -6.16 6.76 -8.38
N LEU A 462 -6.85 5.64 -8.50
CA LEU A 462 -7.83 5.20 -7.50
C LEU A 462 -7.16 4.97 -6.14
N GLU A 463 -5.96 4.39 -6.14
CA GLU A 463 -5.23 4.03 -4.92
C GLU A 463 -4.68 5.24 -4.17
N ASP A 464 -4.44 6.35 -4.87
CA ASP A 464 -3.93 7.58 -4.25
C ASP A 464 -4.91 8.14 -3.21
N VAL A 465 -6.19 7.76 -3.26
CA VAL A 465 -7.18 8.09 -2.23
C VAL A 465 -6.77 7.61 -0.84
N ALA A 466 -5.96 6.54 -0.78
CA ALA A 466 -5.38 6.02 0.44
C ALA A 466 -4.01 6.65 0.72
N TYR A 467 -3.15 6.74 -0.30
CA TYR A 467 -1.77 7.19 -0.13
C TYR A 467 -1.67 8.66 0.28
N CYS A 468 -2.58 9.52 -0.20
CA CYS A 468 -2.61 10.92 0.20
C CYS A 468 -3.00 11.13 1.68
N LEU A 469 -3.53 10.10 2.35
CA LEU A 469 -3.95 10.15 3.75
C LEU A 469 -2.95 9.53 4.73
N MET A 470 -1.93 8.83 4.25
CA MET A 470 -0.95 8.12 5.10
C MET A 470 -0.32 9.05 6.15
N GLY A 471 0.11 10.23 5.73
CA GLY A 471 0.71 11.23 6.63
C GLY A 471 -0.26 11.78 7.68
N LEU A 472 -1.53 11.97 7.33
CA LEU A 472 -2.57 12.46 8.25
C LEU A 472 -2.90 11.46 9.36
N PHE A 473 -2.79 10.17 9.06
CA PHE A 473 -3.03 9.08 9.99
C PHE A 473 -1.76 8.51 10.63
N ASP A 474 -0.59 9.02 10.28
CA ASP A 474 0.72 8.52 10.75
C ASP A 474 0.86 6.99 10.54
N VAL A 475 0.44 6.55 9.35
CA VAL A 475 0.50 5.14 8.92
C VAL A 475 1.42 5.00 7.73
N ASN A 476 2.12 3.86 7.69
CA ASN A 476 3.00 3.51 6.59
C ASN A 476 2.55 2.18 5.99
N MET A 477 2.21 2.20 4.71
CA MET A 477 1.89 1.01 3.94
C MET A 477 2.61 1.05 2.59
N PRO A 478 3.05 -0.11 2.06
CA PRO A 478 3.52 -0.17 0.69
C PRO A 478 2.42 0.27 -0.26
N MET A 479 2.74 1.21 -1.15
CA MET A 479 1.85 1.53 -2.24
C MET A 479 1.80 0.33 -3.18
N LEU A 480 0.64 -0.09 -3.67
CA LEU A 480 0.47 -1.12 -4.70
C LEU A 480 -0.48 -0.53 -5.77
N TYR A 481 0.05 -0.01 -6.86
CA TYR A 481 -0.80 0.47 -7.96
C TYR A 481 -1.35 -0.73 -8.74
N GLY A 482 -2.66 -0.74 -9.00
CA GLY A 482 -3.40 -1.88 -9.57
C GLY A 482 -4.30 -2.60 -8.55
N GLU A 483 -4.21 -2.29 -7.25
CA GLU A 483 -5.07 -2.89 -6.22
C GLU A 483 -6.44 -2.21 -6.09
N GLY A 484 -6.66 -1.08 -6.77
CA GLY A 484 -7.92 -0.34 -6.77
C GLY A 484 -8.34 0.10 -5.37
N THR A 485 -9.62 -0.13 -5.03
CA THR A 485 -10.20 0.30 -3.74
C THR A 485 -9.62 -0.45 -2.53
N ARG A 486 -8.89 -1.54 -2.75
CA ARG A 486 -8.20 -2.29 -1.68
C ARG A 486 -7.15 -1.44 -0.97
N ALA A 487 -6.55 -0.46 -1.65
CA ALA A 487 -5.60 0.46 -1.04
C ALA A 487 -6.21 1.18 0.18
N PHE A 488 -7.47 1.64 0.05
CA PHE A 488 -8.17 2.33 1.13
C PHE A 488 -8.61 1.39 2.26
N ILE A 489 -8.88 0.12 1.94
CA ILE A 489 -9.13 -0.92 2.94
C ILE A 489 -7.85 -1.17 3.75
N ARG A 490 -6.70 -1.34 3.10
CA ARG A 490 -5.41 -1.54 3.77
C ARG A 490 -5.01 -0.34 4.63
N LEU A 491 -5.33 0.87 4.21
CA LEU A 491 -5.15 2.07 5.05
C LEU A 491 -5.91 1.91 6.36
N GLN A 492 -7.19 1.52 6.31
CA GLN A 492 -8.00 1.31 7.52
C GLN A 492 -7.47 0.15 8.39
N GLU A 493 -6.94 -0.92 7.78
CA GLU A 493 -6.28 -2.01 8.48
C GLU A 493 -5.02 -1.54 9.24
N GLU A 494 -4.17 -0.73 8.61
CA GLU A 494 -2.99 -0.16 9.27
C GLU A 494 -3.37 0.80 10.40
N ILE A 495 -4.44 1.59 10.23
CA ILE A 495 -4.92 2.51 11.26
C ILE A 495 -5.38 1.73 12.50
N ILE A 496 -6.27 0.74 12.35
CA ILE A 496 -6.76 -0.06 13.51
C ILE A 496 -5.65 -0.81 14.22
N ARG A 497 -4.61 -1.22 13.49
CA ARG A 497 -3.46 -1.90 14.12
C ARG A 497 -2.69 -0.99 15.06
N ARG A 498 -2.74 0.33 14.86
CA ARG A 498 -1.97 1.32 15.62
C ARG A 498 -2.81 2.11 16.62
N THR A 499 -4.12 2.21 16.40
CA THR A 499 -5.01 3.07 17.19
C THR A 499 -6.30 2.35 17.56
N GLU A 500 -6.70 2.47 18.82
CA GLU A 500 -7.99 1.98 19.34
C GLU A 500 -9.10 3.03 19.20
N ASP A 501 -9.09 3.80 18.11
CA ASP A 501 -10.18 4.71 17.76
C ASP A 501 -11.13 3.98 16.80
N TYR A 502 -12.26 3.55 17.36
CA TYR A 502 -13.25 2.75 16.65
C TYR A 502 -14.24 3.59 15.83
N THR A 503 -14.08 4.93 15.78
CA THR A 503 -14.84 5.78 14.85
C THR A 503 -14.55 5.44 13.39
N ILE A 504 -13.49 4.69 13.10
CA ILE A 504 -13.24 4.11 11.78
C ILE A 504 -14.41 3.30 11.20
N PHE A 505 -15.35 2.83 12.02
CA PHE A 505 -16.57 2.15 11.57
C PHE A 505 -17.78 3.10 11.38
N ALA A 506 -17.63 4.38 11.69
CA ALA A 506 -18.67 5.41 11.60
C ALA A 506 -18.76 6.01 10.18
N TRP A 507 -18.93 5.16 9.17
CA TRP A 507 -19.14 5.54 7.77
C TRP A 507 -20.52 5.09 7.27
N THR A 508 -21.01 5.73 6.22
CA THR A 508 -22.32 5.49 5.61
C THR A 508 -22.19 5.16 4.13
N ALA A 509 -22.87 4.10 3.68
CA ALA A 509 -23.01 3.77 2.27
C ALA A 509 -24.18 4.53 1.64
N ASP A 510 -24.02 4.97 0.38
CA ASP A 510 -25.15 5.41 -0.44
C ASP A 510 -26.16 4.25 -0.63
N PRO A 511 -27.43 4.41 -0.19
CA PRO A 511 -28.49 3.42 -0.38
C PRO A 511 -28.87 3.17 -1.85
N LEU A 512 -28.38 3.94 -2.80
CA LEU A 512 -28.63 3.68 -4.23
C LEU A 512 -27.55 2.78 -4.84
N ASN A 513 -26.44 2.56 -4.13
CA ASN A 513 -25.31 1.79 -4.61
C ASN A 513 -25.34 0.35 -4.07
N ASN A 514 -25.73 -0.59 -4.94
CA ASN A 514 -25.90 -2.02 -4.66
C ASN A 514 -24.58 -2.83 -4.58
N MET A 515 -23.41 -2.18 -4.59
CA MET A 515 -22.13 -2.89 -4.50
C MET A 515 -21.99 -3.66 -3.17
N PRO A 516 -21.50 -4.91 -3.17
CA PRO A 516 -21.19 -5.66 -1.96
C PRO A 516 -20.18 -4.90 -1.10
N ARG A 517 -20.47 -4.71 0.19
CA ARG A 517 -19.58 -3.98 1.12
C ARG A 517 -19.05 -4.87 2.23
N GLY A 518 -17.80 -4.61 2.61
CA GLY A 518 -17.08 -5.25 3.71
C GLY A 518 -17.28 -4.53 5.04
N LEU A 519 -16.41 -4.83 6.01
CA LEU A 519 -16.35 -4.15 7.30
C LEU A 519 -15.87 -2.68 7.16
N PHE A 520 -14.94 -2.46 6.25
CA PHE A 520 -14.31 -1.17 5.99
C PHE A 520 -15.01 -0.39 4.89
N ALA A 521 -14.91 0.93 4.97
CA ALA A 521 -15.38 1.82 3.92
C ALA A 521 -14.59 1.57 2.64
N SER A 522 -15.23 1.77 1.49
CA SER A 522 -14.57 1.64 0.19
C SER A 522 -13.88 2.93 -0.23
N PHE A 523 -14.39 4.08 0.25
CA PHE A 523 -13.88 5.42 -0.08
C PHE A 523 -14.03 6.38 1.10
N PRO A 524 -13.23 7.47 1.18
CA PRO A 524 -13.44 8.54 2.16
C PRO A 524 -14.81 9.21 2.05
N ALA A 525 -15.42 9.21 0.86
CA ALA A 525 -16.76 9.74 0.64
C ALA A 525 -17.82 9.07 1.53
N ASP A 526 -17.59 7.81 1.94
CA ASP A 526 -18.47 7.12 2.88
C ASP A 526 -18.46 7.79 4.28
N PHE A 527 -17.43 8.57 4.63
CA PHE A 527 -17.32 9.34 5.88
C PHE A 527 -17.85 10.78 5.79
N LYS A 528 -18.51 11.17 4.68
CA LYS A 528 -18.96 12.56 4.45
C LYS A 528 -19.82 13.13 5.59
N LEU A 529 -20.61 12.29 6.26
CA LEU A 529 -21.48 12.71 7.37
C LEU A 529 -20.76 12.77 8.72
N SER A 530 -19.53 12.27 8.80
CA SER A 530 -18.75 12.13 10.03
C SER A 530 -17.92 13.37 10.36
N GLY A 531 -17.87 14.35 9.45
CA GLY A 531 -17.14 15.62 9.59
C GLY A 531 -17.94 16.79 10.14
N ARG A 532 -19.25 16.63 10.37
CA ARG A 532 -20.06 17.68 10.96
C ARG A 532 -19.82 17.71 12.46
N SER A 533 -19.21 18.77 12.99
CA SER A 533 -19.32 19.10 14.40
C SER A 533 -20.82 19.21 14.73
N PHE A 534 -21.31 18.38 15.64
CA PHE A 534 -22.69 18.49 16.11
C PHE A 534 -22.77 19.73 17.01
N HIS A 535 -23.45 20.79 16.57
CA HIS A 535 -23.77 21.90 17.45
C HIS A 535 -24.93 21.53 18.38
N ALA A 536 -24.72 21.67 19.70
CA ALA A 536 -25.77 21.52 20.70
C ALA A 536 -26.67 22.78 20.73
N PRO A 537 -27.99 22.65 21.00
CA PRO A 537 -28.85 23.79 21.30
C PRO A 537 -28.50 24.43 22.64
N ASP A 538 -28.72 25.75 22.74
CA ASP A 538 -28.41 26.58 23.91
C ASP A 538 -29.07 26.10 25.22
N GLY A 539 -28.32 26.18 26.34
CA GLY A 539 -28.93 26.34 27.67
C GLY A 539 -28.63 25.34 28.80
N PHE A 540 -27.48 24.66 28.89
CA PHE A 540 -27.19 23.79 30.05
C PHE A 540 -25.76 23.90 30.61
N GLN A 541 -25.65 24.00 31.95
CA GLN A 541 -24.41 24.06 32.72
C GLN A 541 -23.79 22.67 32.98
N LYS A 542 -22.45 22.61 32.99
CA LYS A 542 -21.63 21.43 33.34
C LYS A 542 -21.65 21.12 34.85
N PRO A 543 -21.58 19.84 35.28
CA PRO A 543 -21.11 19.50 36.62
C PRO A 543 -19.58 19.63 36.72
N LYS A 544 -19.12 20.02 37.91
CA LYS A 544 -17.70 20.22 38.27
C LYS A 544 -17.07 18.92 38.84
N HIS A 545 -15.75 18.81 38.63
CA HIS A 545 -14.75 17.87 39.20
C HIS A 545 -14.65 16.48 38.55
N GLY A 546 -13.46 15.94 38.25
CA GLY A 546 -12.08 16.37 38.52
C GLY A 546 -11.05 15.60 37.69
N ASP A 547 -9.86 16.21 37.61
CA ASP A 547 -8.59 15.75 37.07
C ASP A 547 -8.44 15.43 35.58
N ALA A 548 -7.58 16.27 34.97
CA ALA A 548 -6.90 16.04 33.73
C ALA A 548 -6.13 14.71 33.76
N GLY A 549 -6.32 13.90 32.72
CA GLY A 549 -5.49 12.72 32.45
C GLY A 549 -6.29 11.42 32.40
N SER A 550 -6.42 10.89 31.18
CA SER A 550 -6.67 9.48 30.87
C SER A 550 -8.06 8.88 31.13
N ARG A 551 -8.33 7.84 30.31
CA ARG A 551 -9.26 6.70 30.48
C ARG A 551 -10.53 6.85 29.63
N TYR A 552 -10.56 6.34 28.40
CA TYR A 552 -10.75 4.90 28.11
C TYR A 552 -11.61 4.25 29.20
N VAL A 553 -12.78 3.73 28.86
CA VAL A 553 -13.46 2.82 29.78
C VAL A 553 -12.50 1.64 30.00
N ARG A 554 -11.77 1.63 31.12
CA ARG A 554 -10.94 0.50 31.52
C ARG A 554 -11.86 -0.68 31.79
N VAL A 555 -12.00 -1.53 30.78
CA VAL A 555 -12.48 -2.90 30.97
C VAL A 555 -11.28 -3.66 31.51
N ASN A 556 -11.34 -4.04 32.79
CA ASN A 556 -10.36 -4.83 33.55
C ASN A 556 -9.02 -5.18 32.84
N ASP A 557 -7.94 -4.55 33.33
CA ASP A 557 -6.52 -4.62 32.92
C ASP A 557 -5.86 -6.04 32.92
N GLN A 558 -6.62 -7.14 32.92
CA GLN A 558 -6.06 -8.50 33.07
C GLN A 558 -6.06 -9.35 31.79
N HIS A 559 -6.84 -9.02 30.77
CA HIS A 559 -6.91 -9.82 29.54
C HIS A 559 -7.37 -9.03 28.30
N GLU A 560 -6.52 -8.23 27.65
CA GLU A 560 -6.90 -7.66 26.34
C GLU A 560 -5.77 -7.74 25.31
N GLN A 561 -6.02 -8.48 24.22
CA GLN A 561 -5.27 -8.36 22.98
C GLN A 561 -5.87 -7.21 22.15
N PRO A 562 -5.03 -6.47 21.38
CA PRO A 562 -5.53 -5.42 20.49
C PRO A 562 -6.51 -5.98 19.44
N PRO A 563 -7.38 -5.14 18.86
CA PRO A 563 -8.26 -5.55 17.78
C PRO A 563 -7.49 -6.26 16.66
N SER A 564 -7.96 -7.43 16.24
CA SER A 564 -7.32 -8.22 15.18
C SER A 564 -8.31 -8.55 14.07
N LEU A 565 -7.90 -8.33 12.83
CA LEU A 565 -8.67 -8.74 11.67
C LEU A 565 -8.36 -10.21 11.36
N THR A 566 -9.39 -11.03 11.28
CA THR A 566 -9.28 -12.46 10.94
C THR A 566 -10.04 -12.76 9.65
N SER A 567 -9.81 -13.93 9.07
CA SER A 567 -10.59 -14.42 7.91
C SER A 567 -12.09 -14.55 8.18
N ARG A 568 -12.49 -14.47 9.46
CA ARG A 568 -13.87 -14.58 9.94
C ARG A 568 -14.48 -13.21 10.34
N GLY A 569 -13.69 -12.13 10.33
CA GLY A 569 -14.12 -10.78 10.70
C GLY A 569 -13.19 -10.13 11.73
N LEU A 570 -13.64 -9.02 12.31
CA LEU A 570 -12.92 -8.31 13.37
C LEU A 570 -13.12 -9.00 14.71
N LEU A 571 -12.02 -9.39 15.35
CA LEU A 571 -11.97 -9.76 16.76
C LEU A 571 -11.62 -8.52 17.57
N ILE A 572 -12.53 -8.08 18.42
CA ILE A 572 -12.41 -6.88 19.23
C ILE A 572 -13.09 -7.12 20.57
N ASN A 573 -12.46 -6.65 21.65
CA ASN A 573 -13.08 -6.64 22.98
C ASN A 573 -13.90 -5.35 23.11
N LEU A 574 -15.18 -5.48 23.43
CA LEU A 574 -16.08 -4.35 23.64
C LEU A 574 -16.60 -4.35 25.08
N PRO A 575 -16.66 -3.18 25.74
CA PRO A 575 -17.27 -3.07 27.06
C PRO A 575 -18.73 -3.49 27.02
N ARG A 576 -19.10 -4.45 27.87
CA ARG A 576 -20.49 -4.80 28.12
C ARG A 576 -21.06 -3.88 29.19
N MET A 577 -21.90 -2.92 28.80
CA MET A 577 -22.68 -2.12 29.75
C MET A 577 -24.04 -2.77 30.01
N SER A 578 -24.43 -2.88 31.28
CA SER A 578 -25.76 -3.38 31.66
C SER A 578 -26.80 -2.27 31.49
N MET A 579 -27.83 -2.51 30.67
CA MET A 579 -29.00 -1.63 30.58
C MET A 579 -29.80 -1.67 31.90
N VAL A 580 -30.31 -0.52 32.34
CA VAL A 580 -31.10 -0.36 33.59
C VAL A 580 -32.49 -1.03 33.49
N LYS A 581 -33.00 -1.32 32.28
CA LYS A 581 -34.29 -2.02 32.09
C LYS A 581 -34.16 -3.18 31.11
N LYS A 582 -34.31 -4.41 31.63
CA LYS A 582 -34.31 -5.70 30.91
C LYS A 582 -35.43 -5.88 29.87
N THR A 583 -36.38 -4.95 29.77
CA THR A 583 -37.68 -5.21 29.14
C THR A 583 -37.74 -5.02 27.62
N GLU A 584 -36.70 -4.46 26.97
CA GLU A 584 -36.77 -4.12 25.53
C GLU A 584 -35.83 -4.95 24.62
N LEU A 585 -34.86 -5.66 25.21
CA LEU A 585 -34.01 -6.61 24.50
C LEU A 585 -34.38 -8.01 25.01
N GLY A 586 -34.81 -8.88 24.10
CA GLY A 586 -35.05 -10.29 24.44
C GLY A 586 -33.83 -10.93 25.14
N PRO A 587 -34.00 -12.04 25.86
CA PRO A 587 -33.00 -12.60 26.79
C PRO A 587 -31.62 -12.87 26.16
N ASP A 588 -31.55 -13.01 24.84
CA ASP A 588 -30.35 -13.35 24.07
C ASP A 588 -29.78 -12.18 23.24
N LYS A 589 -30.10 -10.93 23.58
CA LYS A 589 -29.62 -9.75 22.82
C LYS A 589 -28.88 -8.78 23.73
N TYR A 590 -27.66 -8.41 23.32
CA TYR A 590 -26.79 -7.45 23.99
C TYR A 590 -26.55 -6.21 23.12
N LEU A 591 -26.21 -5.09 23.76
CA LEU A 591 -25.66 -3.92 23.09
C LEU A 591 -24.21 -3.79 23.52
N ALA A 592 -23.30 -3.72 22.54
CA ALA A 592 -21.90 -3.40 22.73
C ALA A 592 -21.65 -1.98 22.24
N TRP A 593 -20.72 -1.28 22.88
CA TRP A 593 -20.57 0.16 22.72
C TRP A 593 -19.18 0.48 22.17
N ILE A 594 -19.15 1.35 21.17
CA ILE A 594 -17.98 2.06 20.71
C ILE A 594 -18.22 3.54 21.04
N CYS A 595 -17.54 4.04 22.07
CA CYS A 595 -17.66 5.43 22.46
C CYS A 595 -16.58 6.25 21.73
N SER A 596 -16.97 7.37 21.13
CA SER A 596 -16.04 8.42 20.74
C SER A 596 -16.11 9.54 21.76
N ILE A 597 -14.97 9.93 22.32
CA ILE A 597 -14.84 11.11 23.17
C ILE A 597 -14.12 12.16 22.32
N GLU A 598 -14.77 13.27 22.00
CA GLU A 598 -14.04 14.44 21.53
C GLU A 598 -13.29 15.07 22.70
N SER A 599 -11.99 15.29 22.51
CA SER A 599 -11.14 15.98 23.46
C SER A 599 -10.79 17.40 22.98
N ASP A 600 -11.56 18.43 23.38
CA ASP A 600 -10.98 19.71 23.79
C ASP A 600 -11.97 20.55 24.64
N PRO A 601 -11.58 21.09 25.82
CA PRO A 601 -12.48 21.79 26.74
C PRO A 601 -12.28 23.31 26.73
N THR A 602 -12.26 23.97 25.56
CA THR A 602 -12.16 25.44 25.52
C THR A 602 -13.28 26.07 24.71
N LEU A 603 -14.15 26.78 25.43
CA LEU A 603 -15.30 27.59 25.01
C LEU A 603 -16.63 26.82 24.84
N SER A 604 -17.62 27.25 25.63
CA SER A 604 -19.00 26.76 25.73
C SER A 604 -19.22 25.27 26.05
N GLY A 605 -19.03 24.90 27.32
CA GLY A 605 -20.13 24.33 28.12
C GLY A 605 -20.77 22.96 27.80
N VAL A 606 -20.80 22.44 26.58
CA VAL A 606 -21.52 21.20 26.24
C VAL A 606 -20.78 20.45 25.14
N THR A 607 -20.07 19.38 25.48
CA THR A 607 -19.67 18.35 24.53
C THR A 607 -20.74 17.26 24.54
N GLU A 608 -21.43 17.06 23.42
CA GLU A 608 -22.22 15.85 23.22
C GLU A 608 -21.29 14.73 22.78
N GLU A 609 -21.04 13.75 23.66
CA GLU A 609 -20.34 12.53 23.27
C GLU A 609 -21.23 11.73 22.29
N LEU A 610 -20.68 11.43 21.10
CA LEU A 610 -21.32 10.55 20.14
C LEU A 610 -20.96 9.11 20.47
N MET A 611 -21.97 8.30 20.77
CA MET A 611 -21.81 6.86 20.97
C MET A 611 -22.23 6.11 19.72
N VAL A 612 -21.31 5.31 19.18
CA VAL A 612 -21.58 4.27 18.19
C VAL A 612 -22.03 3.03 18.96
N CYS A 613 -23.29 2.65 18.85
CA CYS A 613 -23.83 1.43 19.44
C CYS A 613 -23.82 0.29 18.41
N ILE A 614 -23.28 -0.85 18.80
CA ILE A 614 -23.33 -2.10 18.06
C ILE A 614 -24.33 -3.04 18.74
N LYS A 615 -25.36 -3.45 18.03
CA LYS A 615 -26.28 -4.50 18.49
C LYS A 615 -25.65 -5.87 18.28
N VAL A 616 -25.44 -6.61 19.38
CA VAL A 616 -24.84 -7.94 19.40
C VAL A 616 -25.89 -8.97 19.80
N GLN A 617 -25.99 -10.08 19.09
CA GLN A 617 -26.87 -11.18 19.47
C GLN A 617 -26.04 -12.26 20.18
N GLN A 618 -26.49 -12.71 21.35
CA GLN A 618 -25.94 -13.91 21.99
C GLN A 618 -26.28 -15.10 21.09
N LEU A 619 -25.25 -15.81 20.67
CA LEU A 619 -25.43 -17.09 20.02
C LEU A 619 -25.76 -18.09 21.12
N GLN A 620 -27.03 -18.52 21.19
CA GLN A 620 -27.37 -19.74 21.92
C GLN A 620 -26.66 -20.89 21.21
N ASP A 621 -25.98 -21.72 22.00
CA ASP A 621 -25.08 -22.82 21.62
C ASP A 621 -23.62 -22.44 21.39
N SER A 622 -22.86 -22.71 22.46
CA SER A 622 -21.42 -22.66 22.62
C SER A 622 -20.65 -23.54 21.63
N LYS A 623 -20.42 -23.01 20.43
CA LYS A 623 -19.16 -23.18 19.71
C LYS A 623 -18.72 -21.83 19.12
N PRO A 624 -17.45 -21.41 19.29
CA PRO A 624 -16.91 -20.14 18.78
C PRO A 624 -16.85 -20.03 17.24
N GLU A 625 -17.60 -20.86 16.52
CA GLU A 625 -17.58 -20.98 15.05
C GLU A 625 -18.63 -20.10 14.36
N LYS A 626 -19.61 -19.54 15.09
CA LYS A 626 -20.61 -18.64 14.51
C LYS A 626 -20.18 -17.19 14.70
N PHE A 627 -19.77 -16.54 13.62
CA PHE A 627 -19.52 -15.10 13.58
C PHE A 627 -20.85 -14.37 13.39
N VAL A 628 -21.17 -13.41 14.26
CA VAL A 628 -22.30 -12.51 14.03
C VAL A 628 -21.83 -11.44 13.05
N ARG A 629 -22.21 -11.58 11.78
CA ARG A 629 -21.97 -10.52 10.79
C ARG A 629 -22.76 -9.27 11.21
N LEU A 630 -22.06 -8.21 11.60
CA LEU A 630 -22.67 -6.90 11.83
C LEU A 630 -23.28 -6.42 10.52
N ARG A 631 -24.59 -6.22 10.52
CA ARG A 631 -25.32 -5.68 9.38
C ARG A 631 -25.55 -4.19 9.64
N PRO A 632 -25.64 -3.34 8.61
CA PRO A 632 -26.28 -2.02 8.64
C PRO A 632 -27.20 -1.67 9.83
N ARG A 633 -28.26 -2.45 9.98
CA ARG A 633 -29.34 -2.34 10.98
C ARG A 633 -28.90 -2.58 12.43
N HIS A 634 -27.63 -2.89 12.65
CA HIS A 634 -27.04 -3.19 13.95
C HIS A 634 -26.07 -2.10 14.41
N LEU A 635 -25.80 -1.06 13.60
CA LEU A 635 -24.96 0.08 13.97
C LEU A 635 -25.85 1.33 14.14
N PHE A 636 -25.68 2.03 15.25
CA PHE A 636 -26.42 3.27 15.53
C PHE A 636 -25.44 4.32 16.05
N ILE A 637 -25.59 5.59 15.64
CA ILE A 637 -24.90 6.71 16.27
C ILE A 637 -25.94 7.51 17.06
N ARG A 638 -25.67 7.76 18.35
CA ARG A 638 -26.54 8.59 19.20
C ARG A 638 -25.74 9.54 20.09
N PRO A 639 -26.24 10.76 20.34
CA PRO A 639 -25.76 11.61 21.43
C PRO A 639 -25.98 10.95 22.80
N ARG A 640 -24.98 11.02 23.69
CA ARG A 640 -25.03 10.45 25.04
C ARG A 640 -26.21 10.97 25.88
N LYS A 641 -26.64 12.21 25.70
CA LYS A 641 -27.77 12.81 26.45
C LYS A 641 -29.14 12.17 26.13
N LEU A 642 -29.32 11.60 24.94
CA LEU A 642 -30.56 10.94 24.52
C LEU A 642 -30.68 9.49 25.03
N PHE A 643 -29.74 9.01 25.85
CA PHE A 643 -29.80 7.67 26.44
C PHE A 643 -30.75 7.55 27.63
N GLU A 644 -31.11 8.67 28.25
CA GLU A 644 -31.99 8.69 29.42
C GLU A 644 -33.48 8.68 29.02
N GLU A 645 -33.81 8.97 27.77
CA GLU A 645 -35.19 9.02 27.25
C GLU A 645 -35.47 7.93 26.19
N LYS A 646 -36.71 7.44 26.20
CA LYS A 646 -37.23 6.26 25.50
C LYS A 646 -36.81 6.15 24.02
N PHE A 647 -36.65 4.91 23.55
CA PHE A 647 -36.33 4.57 22.16
C PHE A 647 -37.33 5.16 21.15
N SER A 648 -36.89 6.15 20.38
CA SER A 648 -37.43 6.48 19.05
C SER A 648 -36.30 6.39 18.02
N PRO A 649 -36.45 5.67 16.89
CA PRO A 649 -35.39 5.49 15.91
C PRO A 649 -35.29 6.73 15.02
N LYS A 650 -34.16 7.44 15.05
CA LYS A 650 -33.72 8.28 13.94
C LYS A 650 -32.45 7.66 13.36
N THR A 651 -32.54 7.30 12.08
CA THR A 651 -31.87 6.19 11.41
C THR A 651 -30.57 6.61 10.72
N MET A 652 -29.54 5.76 10.76
CA MET A 652 -28.53 5.67 9.70
C MET A 652 -28.91 4.53 8.76
N TYR A 653 -28.86 4.78 7.45
CA TYR A 653 -29.11 3.76 6.43
C TYR A 653 -27.82 3.02 6.10
N CYS A 654 -27.90 1.71 6.00
CA CYS A 654 -26.89 0.93 5.31
C CYS A 654 -27.61 -0.22 4.56
N LEU A 655 -27.19 -0.47 3.32
CA LEU A 655 -27.73 -1.53 2.49
C LEU A 655 -26.74 -2.68 2.41
N SER A 656 -27.28 -3.90 2.39
CA SER A 656 -26.55 -5.07 1.92
C SER A 656 -27.41 -5.78 0.89
N ALA A 657 -26.86 -6.03 -0.30
CA ALA A 657 -27.45 -6.92 -1.29
C ALA A 657 -27.37 -8.39 -0.83
N GLY A 658 -28.43 -9.13 -1.15
CA GLY A 658 -28.52 -10.57 -1.01
C GLY A 658 -29.97 -11.04 -0.99
N LYS A 659 -30.63 -11.09 -2.15
CA LYS A 659 -31.73 -12.06 -2.36
C LYS A 659 -31.12 -13.47 -2.21
N PRO A 660 -31.83 -14.36 -1.53
CA PRO A 660 -32.23 -15.58 -2.20
C PRO A 660 -33.76 -15.56 -2.29
N GLU A 661 -34.27 -15.19 -3.46
CA GLU A 661 -35.46 -15.87 -3.95
C GLU A 661 -34.97 -17.26 -4.36
N ASN A 662 -35.21 -18.25 -3.50
CA ASN A 662 -35.79 -19.53 -3.89
C ASN A 662 -35.94 -20.44 -2.65
N SER A 663 -37.20 -20.74 -2.38
CA SER A 663 -37.76 -21.99 -1.83
C SER A 663 -37.20 -22.61 -0.54
N GLN A 664 -38.15 -22.76 0.39
CA GLN A 664 -38.23 -23.61 1.60
C GLN A 664 -37.69 -23.03 2.90
#